data_AF-A0A7C2QFS3-F1
#
_entry.id   AF-A0A7C2QFS3-F1
#
_cell.length_a   1.000
_cell.length_b   1.000
_cell.length_c   1.000
_cell.angle_alpha   90.00
_cell.angle_beta   90.00
_cell.angle_gamma   90.00
#
_symmetry.space_group_name_H-M   'P 1'
#
loop_
_entity.id
_entity.type
_entity.pdbx_description
1 polymer ?
#
loop_
_entity_poly.entity_id
_entity_poly.type
_entity_poly.pdbx_seq_one_letter_code
_entity_poly.pdbx_strand_id
1 'polypeptide(L)'
;MIPVIYEDLCVICKKDVSSEEISEAKCSIKKVPFSSAMQIVEEFELENLFRKVLGEPRELQKFWIKRFLRNESFTIVAPTGIGKTAFGLIASLFSALKGKKSYIIVPTTLLVGQCVNELRNFCSKIGKSVGINEEGDVTVAFYHEKIDKKEKEKFEETLSNGSFDIMVTTAAFLSKRFEKIKNIFFDFIFVDDVDAILKASKNVERVLYLLGFRKVDGQWTGEPRGILIVSTATTSKGKATALFRKLLDFDVGSSFFTVRNIDDFYLNLEDTEKIKEILRRMGNGCIIYARNSEEAEKYYEALKDEFRIGLVLAGRKKDYDLFYEGKIDHLIGTSYYYGLLVRGLDLPQKIRYVIFIGAPVLRFRYEALTPKLIKTLALSLQEDESIRKNLPLILNLEKYPEKLEEIKKLISEVLQRRKIEDFVVRENEIIFPDIKTYIQGSGRSSRLTVNGLTKGASFLMEKDEEILNAFVKRAKYYDVVFKSFEEVDFESLKKEIDETRIPRHRAVDVIRPALLIVESPTKARIISRFFGRPSIKVLNNLIVYEVASQNYVLSITACLGHVVDLVTDRGFHGVQVNGNFTPIYTTIKRCKRCNYQFTNKQDTCPMCGHDDIDDSAGRIYSLRNIAYQTGFVIIGTDPDAEGEKIAWDLKNILSGLAEVKRAEFHEVTPSAIIRALSNLRDVNEDLVKAQILRRVEDRWIGFVLSQLLWKRFGDYNLSAGRVQTPVLGWIIQRAEEFKRKKKVAYAPQLGLTFEELEGEQKQLRVEISLIEERQEKRLPLPPYTTDEMLRDANRIMHLSSNAAMKLAQDLFESGLITYHRTDSTHVSDVGLRIAKEFLGEDFVGRHWSTAEGAHECIRPTRPWDRFTLQRMIYEGVVPVEGLTAEHFALYDMIFRRYMASQCREFEVKIKKYLLKFLDREKIIERIVDAKGRALELYRSVVIDKELPEGVFDVELEYRIIPSAYPYTQADVIKLMKERAIGRPSTYATIIDKLFRRKYVIERKRLLFPTIVGRKVFEFLEKNYGNFVSEERTRLLLKMMDDVERRAANYEDMIRDVYEEIKRIG
;
A
#
# COMPACT_ATOMS: atom_id res chain seq x y z
N MET A 1 -10.97 30.17 1.82
CA MET A 1 -9.52 29.90 1.84
C MET A 1 -9.01 30.19 3.24
N ILE A 2 -8.31 29.23 3.85
CA ILE A 2 -7.76 29.37 5.20
C ILE A 2 -6.50 30.25 5.12
N PRO A 3 -6.39 31.36 5.89
CA PRO A 3 -5.19 32.18 5.93
C PRO A 3 -3.99 31.38 6.43
N VAL A 4 -2.84 31.48 5.74
CA VAL A 4 -1.62 30.76 6.12
C VAL A 4 -0.36 31.41 5.58
N ILE A 5 0.75 31.23 6.30
CA ILE A 5 2.10 31.55 5.85
C ILE A 5 2.97 30.29 5.91
N TYR A 6 3.70 30.02 4.83
CA TYR A 6 4.78 29.03 4.85
C TYR A 6 6.12 29.77 4.84
N GLU A 7 6.83 29.73 5.96
CA GLU A 7 8.10 30.41 6.16
C GLU A 7 9.18 29.86 5.24
N ASP A 8 9.94 30.76 4.60
CA ASP A 8 11.10 30.45 3.73
C ASP A 8 10.82 29.42 2.61
N LEU A 9 9.55 29.22 2.24
CA LEU A 9 9.12 28.17 1.33
C LEU A 9 8.68 28.65 -0.06
N CYS A 10 8.76 29.96 -0.36
CA CYS A 10 8.52 30.46 -1.72
C CYS A 10 9.48 29.79 -2.72
N VAL A 11 8.94 29.20 -3.78
CA VAL A 11 9.74 28.43 -4.76
C VAL A 11 10.75 29.29 -5.50
N ILE A 12 10.41 30.57 -5.71
CA ILE A 12 11.17 31.56 -6.48
C ILE A 12 12.18 32.32 -5.61
N CYS A 13 11.72 32.98 -4.55
CA CYS A 13 12.57 33.92 -3.78
C CYS A 13 13.09 33.36 -2.46
N LYS A 14 12.67 32.14 -2.06
CA LYS A 14 13.05 31.47 -0.80
C LYS A 14 12.69 32.22 0.49
N LYS A 15 11.78 33.21 0.41
CA LYS A 15 11.16 33.87 1.57
C LYS A 15 9.80 33.25 1.90
N ASP A 16 9.12 33.82 2.89
CA ASP A 16 7.73 33.51 3.23
C ASP A 16 6.83 33.52 1.99
N VAL A 17 5.83 32.63 1.97
CA VAL A 17 4.76 32.61 0.98
C VAL A 17 3.40 32.65 1.66
N SER A 18 2.56 33.60 1.26
CA SER A 18 1.20 33.80 1.82
C SER A 18 0.14 32.98 1.10
N SER A 19 -1.06 32.86 1.70
CA SER A 19 -2.24 32.26 1.07
C SER A 19 -2.65 32.94 -0.24
N GLU A 20 -2.45 34.26 -0.35
CA GLU A 20 -2.76 35.04 -1.56
C GLU A 20 -1.82 34.64 -2.71
N GLU A 21 -0.51 34.60 -2.44
CA GLU A 21 0.49 34.14 -3.41
C GLU A 21 0.26 32.69 -3.86
N ILE A 22 -0.18 31.82 -2.92
CA ILE A 22 -0.55 30.43 -3.21
C ILE A 22 -1.77 30.38 -4.13
N SER A 23 -2.80 31.21 -3.88
CA SER A 23 -4.01 31.28 -4.71
C SER A 23 -3.72 31.79 -6.11
N GLU A 24 -2.85 32.80 -6.24
CA GLU A 24 -2.46 33.38 -7.52
C GLU A 24 -1.39 32.57 -8.24
N ALA A 25 -0.79 31.58 -7.56
CA ALA A 25 0.34 30.77 -8.02
C ALA A 25 1.54 31.61 -8.50
N LYS A 26 1.78 32.75 -7.84
CA LYS A 26 2.77 33.76 -8.23
C LYS A 26 3.54 34.29 -7.03
N CYS A 27 4.83 34.56 -7.25
CA CYS A 27 5.64 35.26 -6.27
C CYS A 27 5.37 36.76 -6.35
N SER A 28 4.90 37.37 -5.27
CA SER A 28 4.62 38.80 -5.15
C SER A 28 5.89 39.65 -5.31
N ILE A 29 7.02 39.20 -4.77
CA ILE A 29 8.31 39.93 -4.79
C ILE A 29 8.90 40.00 -6.20
N LYS A 30 8.92 38.87 -6.91
CA LYS A 30 9.52 38.77 -8.25
C LYS A 30 8.49 38.92 -9.38
N LYS A 31 7.20 38.92 -9.06
CA LYS A 31 6.06 39.04 -9.99
C LYS A 31 6.06 37.98 -11.10
N VAL A 32 6.54 36.78 -10.80
CA VAL A 32 6.59 35.64 -11.75
C VAL A 32 5.82 34.43 -11.22
N PRO A 33 5.26 33.58 -12.09
CA PRO A 33 4.62 32.33 -11.69
C PRO A 33 5.57 31.38 -10.96
N PHE A 34 5.03 30.55 -10.06
CA PHE A 34 5.83 29.55 -9.35
C PHE A 34 6.42 28.48 -10.28
N SER A 35 5.74 28.15 -11.37
CA SER A 35 6.23 27.22 -12.41
C SER A 35 7.54 27.68 -13.04
N SER A 36 7.80 28.99 -13.11
CA SER A 36 9.05 29.54 -13.65
C SER A 36 10.28 29.12 -12.84
N ALA A 37 10.13 28.69 -11.58
CA ALA A 37 11.24 28.15 -10.79
C ALA A 37 11.79 26.83 -11.35
N MET A 38 10.97 26.08 -12.08
CA MET A 38 11.28 24.75 -12.58
C MET A 38 11.40 24.70 -14.11
N GLN A 39 10.83 25.67 -14.83
CA GLN A 39 10.82 25.70 -16.29
C GLN A 39 12.23 25.90 -16.88
N ILE A 40 12.56 25.10 -17.89
CA ILE A 40 13.80 25.17 -18.66
C ILE A 40 13.46 25.66 -20.07
N VAL A 41 14.21 26.61 -20.63
CA VAL A 41 13.91 27.24 -21.94
C VAL A 41 13.84 26.19 -23.05
N GLU A 42 14.76 25.23 -23.00
CA GLU A 42 14.89 24.11 -23.92
C GLU A 42 13.65 23.19 -23.96
N GLU A 43 12.77 23.23 -22.95
CA GLU A 43 11.49 22.50 -22.97
C GLU A 43 10.66 22.94 -24.18
N PHE A 44 10.54 24.26 -24.40
CA PHE A 44 9.77 24.81 -25.51
C PHE A 44 10.45 24.55 -26.87
N GLU A 45 11.78 24.60 -26.91
CA GLU A 45 12.55 24.30 -28.13
C GLU A 45 12.35 22.85 -28.58
N LEU A 46 12.42 21.89 -27.63
CA LEU A 46 12.24 20.47 -27.91
C LEU A 46 10.79 20.14 -28.25
N GLU A 47 9.80 20.74 -27.59
CA GLU A 47 8.40 20.61 -27.97
C GLU A 47 8.13 21.13 -29.39
N ASN A 48 8.72 22.27 -29.75
CA ASN A 48 8.58 22.82 -31.11
C ASN A 48 9.28 21.95 -32.16
N LEU A 49 10.43 21.35 -31.81
CA LEU A 49 11.05 20.36 -32.68
C LEU A 49 10.10 19.19 -32.91
N PHE A 50 9.49 18.67 -31.85
CA PHE A 50 8.44 17.63 -31.92
C PHE A 50 7.30 18.02 -32.87
N ARG A 51 6.74 19.23 -32.71
CA ARG A 51 5.66 19.77 -33.56
C ARG A 51 6.03 19.81 -35.04
N LYS A 52 7.26 20.22 -35.35
CA LYS A 52 7.75 20.32 -36.73
C LYS A 52 7.97 18.95 -37.37
N VAL A 53 8.54 17.99 -36.64
CA VAL A 53 8.97 16.71 -37.22
C VAL A 53 7.90 15.63 -37.18
N LEU A 54 7.02 15.65 -36.18
CA LEU A 54 6.02 14.61 -35.95
C LEU A 54 4.61 15.16 -35.68
N GLY A 55 4.48 16.18 -34.84
CA GLY A 55 3.21 16.76 -34.38
C GLY A 55 3.25 17.11 -32.90
N GLU A 56 2.10 17.48 -32.31
CA GLU A 56 2.03 17.81 -30.89
C GLU A 56 2.51 16.63 -30.02
N PRO A 57 3.49 16.85 -29.11
CA PRO A 57 3.92 15.81 -28.18
C PRO A 57 2.78 15.48 -27.21
N ARG A 58 2.59 14.18 -26.96
CA ARG A 58 1.65 13.68 -25.95
C ARG A 58 2.08 14.08 -24.54
N GLU A 59 1.17 14.07 -23.59
CA GLU A 59 1.45 14.38 -22.17
C GLU A 59 2.56 13.49 -21.59
N LEU A 60 2.59 12.19 -21.93
CA LEU A 60 3.68 11.30 -21.55
C LEU A 60 5.02 11.65 -22.21
N GLN A 61 5.01 12.14 -23.44
CA GLN A 61 6.24 12.58 -24.11
C GLN A 61 6.74 13.90 -23.51
N LYS A 62 5.85 14.85 -23.18
CA LYS A 62 6.20 16.07 -22.43
C LYS A 62 6.82 15.73 -21.07
N PHE A 63 6.28 14.75 -20.37
CA PHE A 63 6.87 14.23 -19.13
C PHE A 63 8.30 13.71 -19.33
N TRP A 64 8.57 12.97 -20.42
CA TRP A 64 9.93 12.51 -20.73
C TRP A 64 10.86 13.64 -21.19
N ILE A 65 10.36 14.63 -21.94
CA ILE A 65 11.10 15.85 -22.31
C ILE A 65 11.64 16.54 -21.07
N LYS A 66 10.77 16.77 -20.06
CA LYS A 66 11.14 17.41 -18.80
C LYS A 66 12.27 16.63 -18.08
N ARG A 67 12.23 15.31 -18.08
CA ARG A 67 13.27 14.47 -17.45
C ARG A 67 14.59 14.48 -18.22
N PHE A 68 14.49 14.34 -19.54
CA PHE A 68 15.64 14.37 -20.42
C PHE A 68 16.42 15.69 -20.28
N LEU A 69 15.73 16.83 -20.26
CA LEU A 69 16.40 18.14 -20.12
C LEU A 69 16.98 18.40 -18.73
N ARG A 70 16.56 17.65 -17.70
CA ARG A 70 17.12 17.70 -16.34
C ARG A 70 18.30 16.74 -16.14
N ASN A 71 18.79 16.12 -17.22
CA ASN A 71 19.84 15.10 -17.19
C ASN A 71 19.52 13.88 -16.32
N GLU A 72 18.23 13.55 -16.18
CA GLU A 72 17.79 12.41 -15.37
C GLU A 72 17.79 11.14 -16.24
N SER A 73 18.49 10.08 -15.79
CA SER A 73 18.38 8.75 -16.41
C SER A 73 17.11 8.04 -15.92
N PHE A 74 16.37 7.36 -16.81
CA PHE A 74 15.12 6.71 -16.42
C PHE A 74 14.67 5.59 -17.37
N THR A 75 13.69 4.81 -16.92
CA THR A 75 12.99 3.82 -17.73
C THR A 75 11.69 4.40 -18.28
N ILE A 76 11.40 4.21 -19.57
CA ILE A 76 10.12 4.61 -20.16
C ILE A 76 9.01 3.62 -19.76
N VAL A 77 8.33 3.93 -18.66
CA VAL A 77 7.12 3.24 -18.22
C VAL A 77 5.93 3.79 -18.99
N ALA A 78 5.52 3.08 -20.04
CA ALA A 78 4.32 3.41 -20.79
C ALA A 78 3.78 2.21 -21.58
N PRO A 79 2.50 2.25 -21.97
CA PRO A 79 1.89 1.30 -22.90
C PRO A 79 2.60 1.26 -24.26
N THR A 80 2.28 0.24 -25.06
CA THR A 80 2.71 0.16 -26.46
C THR A 80 2.00 1.21 -27.31
N GLY A 81 2.66 1.70 -28.36
CA GLY A 81 2.09 2.67 -29.31
C GLY A 81 2.19 4.14 -28.92
N ILE A 82 2.70 4.47 -27.73
CA ILE A 82 2.84 5.87 -27.25
C ILE A 82 3.91 6.69 -28.01
N GLY A 83 4.78 6.03 -28.79
CA GLY A 83 5.88 6.68 -29.52
C GLY A 83 7.21 6.76 -28.75
N LYS A 84 7.62 5.67 -28.09
CA LYS A 84 8.89 5.59 -27.33
C LYS A 84 10.12 5.78 -28.24
N THR A 85 10.18 5.03 -29.34
CA THR A 85 11.26 5.11 -30.33
C THR A 85 11.30 6.49 -30.98
N ALA A 86 10.13 7.04 -31.34
CA ALA A 86 10.03 8.40 -31.89
C ALA A 86 10.60 9.45 -30.93
N PHE A 87 10.30 9.35 -29.64
CA PHE A 87 10.90 10.22 -28.62
C PHE A 87 12.42 10.07 -28.56
N GLY A 88 12.96 8.84 -28.52
CA GLY A 88 14.40 8.60 -28.50
C GLY A 88 15.12 9.19 -29.71
N LEU A 89 14.53 9.09 -30.91
CA LEU A 89 15.06 9.67 -32.15
C LEU A 89 15.04 11.20 -32.11
N ILE A 90 13.93 11.81 -31.71
CA ILE A 90 13.80 13.28 -31.65
C ILE A 90 14.71 13.87 -30.56
N ALA A 91 14.83 13.22 -29.40
CA ALA A 91 15.77 13.63 -28.36
C ALA A 91 17.24 13.50 -28.79
N SER A 92 17.58 12.47 -29.59
CA SER A 92 18.91 12.34 -30.19
C SER A 92 19.19 13.43 -31.21
N LEU A 93 18.21 13.75 -32.06
CA LEU A 93 18.30 14.86 -33.01
C LEU A 93 18.46 16.20 -32.29
N PHE A 94 17.70 16.44 -31.23
CA PHE A 94 17.85 17.65 -30.42
C PHE A 94 19.23 17.76 -29.79
N SER A 95 19.77 16.66 -29.26
CA SER A 95 21.13 16.60 -28.71
C SER A 95 22.16 16.95 -29.79
N ALA A 96 22.05 16.37 -30.98
CA ALA A 96 22.92 16.66 -32.12
C ALA A 96 22.90 18.16 -32.50
N LEU A 97 21.70 18.76 -32.57
CA LEU A 97 21.54 20.20 -32.85
C LEU A 97 22.17 21.10 -31.76
N LYS A 98 22.44 20.56 -30.57
CA LYS A 98 23.15 21.24 -29.48
C LYS A 98 24.64 20.83 -29.38
N GLY A 99 25.16 20.12 -30.38
CA GLY A 99 26.56 19.65 -30.43
C GLY A 99 26.87 18.50 -29.48
N LYS A 100 25.86 17.75 -29.02
CA LYS A 100 25.99 16.61 -28.10
C LYS A 100 25.87 15.28 -28.85
N LYS A 101 26.63 14.27 -28.41
CA LYS A 101 26.67 12.95 -29.04
C LYS A 101 25.64 12.00 -28.45
N SER A 102 24.88 11.35 -29.33
CA SER A 102 23.84 10.38 -28.95
C SER A 102 24.15 8.96 -29.45
N TYR A 103 23.73 7.95 -28.70
CA TYR A 103 23.80 6.55 -29.11
C TYR A 103 22.45 5.86 -28.98
N ILE A 104 21.92 5.37 -30.09
CA ILE A 104 20.69 4.60 -30.18
C ILE A 104 21.02 3.11 -30.35
N ILE A 105 20.50 2.29 -29.44
CA ILE A 105 20.65 0.84 -29.44
C ILE A 105 19.27 0.21 -29.67
N VAL A 106 19.15 -0.54 -30.77
CA VAL A 106 17.93 -1.26 -31.16
C VAL A 106 18.17 -2.78 -31.22
N PRO A 107 17.13 -3.62 -31.10
CA PRO A 107 17.32 -5.07 -31.02
C PRO A 107 17.61 -5.72 -32.38
N THR A 108 17.15 -5.14 -33.50
CA THR A 108 17.22 -5.79 -34.82
C THR A 108 17.85 -4.90 -35.89
N THR A 109 18.42 -5.54 -36.91
CA THR A 109 18.98 -4.87 -38.10
C THR A 109 17.92 -4.04 -38.84
N LEU A 110 16.68 -4.51 -38.92
CA LEU A 110 15.59 -3.78 -39.58
C LEU A 110 15.30 -2.44 -38.87
N LEU A 111 15.27 -2.45 -37.54
CA LEU A 111 15.04 -1.25 -36.75
C LEU A 111 16.16 -0.22 -36.89
N VAL A 112 17.42 -0.65 -37.12
CA VAL A 112 18.53 0.27 -37.42
C VAL A 112 18.20 1.07 -38.68
N GLY A 113 17.85 0.38 -39.77
CA GLY A 113 17.48 1.05 -41.04
C GLY A 113 16.26 1.96 -40.90
N GLN A 114 15.24 1.54 -40.16
CA GLN A 114 14.06 2.36 -39.86
C GLN A 114 14.42 3.63 -39.09
N CYS A 115 15.23 3.52 -38.03
CA CYS A 115 15.68 4.69 -37.25
C CYS A 115 16.45 5.70 -38.11
N VAL A 116 17.36 5.21 -38.97
CA VAL A 116 18.14 6.06 -39.87
C VAL A 116 17.24 6.78 -40.88
N ASN A 117 16.27 6.07 -41.46
CA ASN A 117 15.30 6.66 -42.38
C ASN A 117 14.41 7.72 -41.70
N GLU A 118 13.95 7.46 -40.48
CA GLU A 118 13.16 8.43 -39.70
C GLU A 118 14.00 9.66 -39.35
N LEU A 119 15.26 9.51 -38.92
CA LEU A 119 16.15 10.66 -38.68
C LEU A 119 16.36 11.51 -39.94
N ARG A 120 16.52 10.86 -41.10
CA ARG A 120 16.58 11.56 -42.41
C ARG A 120 15.30 12.36 -42.66
N ASN A 121 14.13 11.75 -42.43
CA ASN A 121 12.83 12.41 -42.59
C ASN A 121 12.64 13.58 -41.61
N PHE A 122 13.10 13.46 -40.36
CA PHE A 122 13.01 14.53 -39.38
C PHE A 122 13.90 15.70 -39.74
N CYS A 123 15.13 15.46 -40.18
CA CYS A 123 16.06 16.50 -40.59
C CYS A 123 15.59 17.25 -41.83
N SER A 124 15.02 16.54 -42.82
CA SER A 124 14.46 17.19 -44.02
C SER A 124 13.32 18.15 -43.67
N LYS A 125 12.44 17.79 -42.73
CA LYS A 125 11.36 18.66 -42.23
C LYS A 125 11.85 19.94 -41.53
N ILE A 126 13.08 19.96 -41.03
CA ILE A 126 13.70 21.15 -40.41
C ILE A 126 14.74 21.83 -41.30
N GLY A 127 14.84 21.43 -42.57
CA GLY A 127 15.75 22.04 -43.55
C GLY A 127 17.23 21.76 -43.29
N LYS A 128 17.56 20.61 -42.70
CA LYS A 128 18.94 20.17 -42.40
C LYS A 128 19.33 18.97 -43.25
N SER A 129 20.56 18.97 -43.76
CA SER A 129 21.15 17.84 -44.48
C SER A 129 21.58 16.73 -43.51
N VAL A 130 21.37 15.46 -43.88
CA VAL A 130 21.82 14.31 -43.08
C VAL A 130 22.93 13.59 -43.82
N GLY A 131 24.12 13.59 -43.22
CA GLY A 131 25.22 12.76 -43.65
C GLY A 131 25.07 11.37 -43.02
N ILE A 132 25.01 10.31 -43.84
CA ILE A 132 24.88 8.94 -43.36
C ILE A 132 26.21 8.24 -43.55
N ASN A 133 26.89 7.90 -42.45
CA ASN A 133 28.27 7.42 -42.46
C ASN A 133 29.22 8.37 -43.23
N GLU A 134 28.86 9.65 -43.32
CA GLU A 134 29.62 10.73 -43.96
C GLU A 134 29.17 12.06 -43.35
N GLU A 135 29.93 13.14 -43.54
CA GLU A 135 29.62 14.43 -42.93
C GLU A 135 28.37 15.09 -43.54
N GLY A 136 27.56 15.70 -42.68
CA GLY A 136 26.43 16.56 -43.04
C GLY A 136 26.09 17.51 -41.89
N ASP A 137 24.99 18.28 -41.99
CA ASP A 137 24.56 19.15 -40.86
C ASP A 137 24.25 18.35 -39.60
N VAL A 138 23.75 17.12 -39.77
CA VAL A 138 23.65 16.10 -38.73
C VAL A 138 24.24 14.81 -39.28
N THR A 139 25.30 14.33 -38.65
CA THR A 139 26.02 13.14 -39.09
C THR A 139 25.54 11.91 -38.29
N VAL A 140 24.93 10.96 -39.01
CA VAL A 140 24.39 9.71 -38.45
C VAL A 140 25.31 8.56 -38.83
N ALA A 141 26.03 8.02 -37.84
CA ALA A 141 26.83 6.82 -37.99
C ALA A 141 25.98 5.58 -37.68
N PHE A 142 25.77 4.67 -38.63
CA PHE A 142 24.99 3.45 -38.39
C PHE A 142 25.72 2.18 -38.79
N TYR A 143 25.46 1.10 -38.03
CA TYR A 143 26.03 -0.21 -38.31
C TYR A 143 25.04 -1.36 -38.03
N HIS A 144 24.98 -2.30 -38.96
CA HIS A 144 24.36 -3.62 -38.76
C HIS A 144 25.08 -4.69 -39.60
N GLU A 145 24.89 -5.98 -39.27
CA GLU A 145 25.65 -7.07 -39.92
C GLU A 145 25.42 -7.21 -41.44
N LYS A 146 24.30 -6.68 -41.95
CA LYS A 146 23.95 -6.73 -43.38
C LYS A 146 24.41 -5.53 -44.23
N ILE A 147 25.20 -4.59 -43.70
CA ILE A 147 25.67 -3.44 -44.51
C ILE A 147 26.69 -3.91 -45.55
N ASP A 148 26.74 -3.22 -46.69
CA ASP A 148 27.73 -3.51 -47.73
C ASP A 148 29.15 -3.09 -47.29
N LYS A 149 30.16 -3.54 -48.06
CA LYS A 149 31.57 -3.30 -47.72
C LYS A 149 31.92 -1.81 -47.73
N LYS A 150 31.34 -1.02 -48.64
CA LYS A 150 31.65 0.40 -48.83
C LYS A 150 31.07 1.24 -47.69
N GLU A 151 29.81 0.99 -47.33
CA GLU A 151 29.14 1.57 -46.16
C GLU A 151 29.88 1.24 -44.86
N LYS A 152 30.39 0.00 -44.75
CA LYS A 152 31.19 -0.41 -43.59
C LYS A 152 32.51 0.36 -43.47
N GLU A 153 33.22 0.57 -44.59
CA GLU A 153 34.45 1.37 -44.61
C GLU A 153 34.17 2.82 -44.20
N LYS A 154 33.12 3.43 -44.77
CA LYS A 154 32.63 4.76 -44.39
C LYS A 154 32.28 4.90 -42.91
N PHE A 155 31.58 3.91 -42.34
CA PHE A 155 31.26 3.89 -40.91
C PHE A 155 32.52 3.85 -40.05
N GLU A 156 33.51 3.01 -40.40
CA GLU A 156 34.75 2.88 -39.63
C GLU A 156 35.61 4.15 -39.70
N GLU A 157 35.62 4.83 -40.85
CA GLU A 157 36.25 6.15 -41.02
C GLU A 157 35.57 7.21 -40.15
N THR A 158 34.25 7.34 -40.26
CA THR A 158 33.44 8.26 -39.46
C THR A 158 33.62 8.02 -37.95
N LEU A 159 33.68 6.75 -37.54
CA LEU A 159 33.88 6.38 -36.14
C LEU A 159 35.29 6.73 -35.63
N SER A 160 36.32 6.48 -36.45
CA SER A 160 37.72 6.75 -36.09
C SER A 160 38.02 8.24 -35.99
N ASN A 161 37.44 9.02 -36.90
CA ASN A 161 37.54 10.48 -36.88
C ASN A 161 36.69 11.10 -35.76
N GLY A 162 35.74 10.34 -35.20
CA GLY A 162 34.79 10.84 -34.21
C GLY A 162 33.83 11.90 -34.77
N SER A 163 33.71 11.99 -36.10
CA SER A 163 32.96 13.01 -36.85
C SER A 163 31.49 12.61 -36.98
N PHE A 164 30.83 12.27 -35.87
CA PHE A 164 29.40 11.94 -35.85
C PHE A 164 28.68 12.53 -34.65
N ASP A 165 27.39 12.78 -34.83
CA ASP A 165 26.50 13.30 -33.80
C ASP A 165 25.60 12.21 -33.22
N ILE A 166 25.10 11.31 -34.07
CA ILE A 166 24.19 10.23 -33.67
C ILE A 166 24.73 8.90 -34.15
N MET A 167 24.91 7.95 -33.24
CA MET A 167 25.27 6.58 -33.56
C MET A 167 24.03 5.68 -33.45
N VAL A 168 23.78 4.81 -34.43
CA VAL A 168 22.65 3.85 -34.42
C VAL A 168 23.14 2.44 -34.70
N THR A 169 23.03 1.54 -33.73
CA THR A 169 23.49 0.14 -33.91
C THR A 169 22.56 -0.88 -33.28
N THR A 170 22.81 -2.15 -33.56
CA THR A 170 22.21 -3.25 -32.80
C THR A 170 22.92 -3.48 -31.47
N ALA A 171 22.27 -4.12 -30.50
CA ALA A 171 22.92 -4.58 -29.26
C ALA A 171 24.08 -5.58 -29.50
N ALA A 172 24.07 -6.28 -30.65
CA ALA A 172 25.16 -7.16 -31.05
C ALA A 172 26.45 -6.39 -31.36
N PHE A 173 26.36 -5.17 -31.91
CA PHE A 173 27.51 -4.30 -32.13
C PHE A 173 28.19 -3.94 -30.80
N LEU A 174 27.41 -3.45 -29.82
CA LEU A 174 27.89 -3.17 -28.46
C LEU A 174 28.59 -4.41 -27.88
N SER A 175 28.06 -5.60 -28.17
CA SER A 175 28.61 -6.83 -27.63
C SER A 175 29.96 -7.23 -28.23
N LYS A 176 30.08 -7.13 -29.56
CA LYS A 176 31.22 -7.63 -30.35
C LYS A 176 32.31 -6.59 -30.58
N ARG A 177 31.98 -5.30 -30.58
CA ARG A 177 32.85 -4.20 -31.03
C ARG A 177 33.03 -3.09 -29.99
N PHE A 178 32.72 -3.37 -28.72
CA PHE A 178 32.85 -2.42 -27.62
C PHE A 178 34.21 -1.70 -27.57
N GLU A 179 35.32 -2.42 -27.77
CA GLU A 179 36.67 -1.81 -27.69
C GLU A 179 36.87 -0.66 -28.70
N LYS A 180 36.13 -0.64 -29.83
CA LYS A 180 36.18 0.47 -30.79
C LYS A 180 35.52 1.75 -30.28
N ILE A 181 34.55 1.63 -29.39
CA ILE A 181 33.75 2.76 -28.89
C ILE A 181 33.97 3.05 -27.40
N LYS A 182 34.77 2.23 -26.71
CA LYS A 182 35.02 2.30 -25.26
C LYS A 182 35.53 3.65 -24.76
N ASN A 183 36.27 4.36 -25.62
CA ASN A 183 36.84 5.68 -25.31
C ASN A 183 35.96 6.84 -25.79
N ILE A 184 34.84 6.55 -26.45
CA ILE A 184 33.86 7.54 -26.86
C ILE A 184 32.89 7.76 -25.69
N PHE A 185 32.66 9.01 -25.35
CA PHE A 185 31.62 9.40 -24.40
C PHE A 185 30.37 9.85 -25.15
N PHE A 186 29.22 9.47 -24.61
CA PHE A 186 27.92 9.86 -25.14
C PHE A 186 27.16 10.66 -24.08
N ASP A 187 26.64 11.81 -24.49
CA ASP A 187 25.78 12.65 -23.66
C ASP A 187 24.40 12.04 -23.49
N PHE A 188 23.96 11.24 -24.46
CA PHE A 188 22.67 10.57 -24.45
C PHE A 188 22.75 9.15 -25.03
N ILE A 189 22.24 8.17 -24.30
CA ILE A 189 22.10 6.80 -24.78
C ILE A 189 20.62 6.39 -24.69
N PHE A 190 20.04 6.02 -25.82
CA PHE A 190 18.68 5.51 -25.91
C PHE A 190 18.69 4.01 -26.23
N VAL A 191 17.97 3.22 -25.43
CA VAL A 191 17.84 1.77 -25.61
C VAL A 191 16.38 1.42 -25.83
N ASP A 192 16.05 1.06 -27.07
CA ASP A 192 14.68 0.77 -27.47
C ASP A 192 14.15 -0.54 -26.87
N ASP A 193 15.01 -1.55 -26.72
CA ASP A 193 14.71 -2.81 -26.04
C ASP A 193 15.81 -3.12 -25.02
N VAL A 194 15.47 -2.97 -23.74
CA VAL A 194 16.41 -3.19 -22.64
C VAL A 194 16.78 -4.67 -22.50
N ASP A 195 15.90 -5.60 -22.87
CA ASP A 195 16.19 -7.04 -22.77
C ASP A 195 17.36 -7.43 -23.68
N ALA A 196 17.51 -6.77 -24.83
CA ALA A 196 18.65 -6.96 -25.73
C ALA A 196 20.00 -6.66 -25.06
N ILE A 197 20.02 -5.73 -24.11
CA ILE A 197 21.21 -5.39 -23.30
C ILE A 197 21.33 -6.34 -22.11
N LEU A 198 20.22 -6.62 -21.41
CA LEU A 198 20.23 -7.42 -20.18
C LEU A 198 20.58 -8.89 -20.38
N LYS A 199 20.43 -9.43 -21.60
CA LYS A 199 20.89 -10.78 -21.97
C LYS A 199 22.35 -11.05 -21.62
N ALA A 200 23.22 -10.03 -21.68
CA ALA A 200 24.62 -10.14 -21.30
C ALA A 200 24.95 -9.09 -20.24
N SER A 201 25.27 -9.53 -19.02
CA SER A 201 25.61 -8.63 -17.90
C SER A 201 26.73 -7.63 -18.23
N LYS A 202 27.70 -8.05 -19.07
CA LYS A 202 28.77 -7.17 -19.56
C LYS A 202 28.26 -5.96 -20.35
N ASN A 203 27.12 -6.04 -21.05
CA ASN A 203 26.59 -4.91 -21.80
C ASN A 203 26.11 -3.78 -20.90
N VAL A 204 25.60 -4.10 -19.70
CA VAL A 204 25.27 -3.09 -18.68
C VAL A 204 26.54 -2.33 -18.28
N GLU A 205 27.64 -3.05 -18.03
CA GLU A 205 28.92 -2.42 -17.71
C GLU A 205 29.42 -1.55 -18.87
N ARG A 206 29.34 -2.05 -20.10
CA ARG A 206 29.75 -1.32 -21.31
C ARG A 206 29.00 0.00 -21.47
N VAL A 207 27.68 0.01 -21.25
CA VAL A 207 26.90 1.25 -21.26
C VAL A 207 27.38 2.22 -20.18
N LEU A 208 27.68 1.75 -18.97
CA LEU A 208 28.23 2.59 -17.91
C LEU A 208 29.60 3.19 -18.28
N TYR A 209 30.46 2.43 -18.97
CA TYR A 209 31.72 2.97 -19.51
C TYR A 209 31.46 4.10 -20.51
N LEU A 210 30.49 3.94 -21.41
CA LEU A 210 30.14 4.97 -22.40
C LEU A 210 29.56 6.25 -21.76
N LEU A 211 29.01 6.15 -20.54
CA LEU A 211 28.45 7.26 -19.76
C LEU A 211 29.45 7.95 -18.83
N GLY A 212 30.72 7.53 -18.80
CA GLY A 212 31.75 8.16 -17.98
C GLY A 212 32.26 7.34 -16.80
N PHE A 213 31.60 6.24 -16.44
CA PHE A 213 32.04 5.44 -15.29
C PHE A 213 33.26 4.59 -15.63
N ARG A 214 34.10 4.33 -14.64
CA ARG A 214 35.26 3.45 -14.75
C ARG A 214 35.31 2.53 -13.53
N LYS A 215 36.03 1.40 -13.66
CA LYS A 215 36.33 0.52 -12.52
C LYS A 215 37.75 0.75 -12.04
N VAL A 216 37.91 1.08 -10.76
CA VAL A 216 39.20 1.18 -10.06
C VAL A 216 39.13 0.22 -8.87
N ASP A 217 40.07 -0.71 -8.75
CA ASP A 217 40.11 -1.76 -7.72
C ASP A 217 38.80 -2.57 -7.58
N GLY A 218 38.13 -2.81 -8.71
CA GLY A 218 36.86 -3.53 -8.76
C GLY A 218 35.64 -2.71 -8.31
N GLN A 219 35.83 -1.45 -7.88
CA GLN A 219 34.75 -0.52 -7.53
C GLN A 219 34.46 0.46 -8.66
N TRP A 220 33.20 0.83 -8.82
CA TRP A 220 32.79 1.84 -9.79
C TRP A 220 33.06 3.24 -9.25
N THR A 221 33.71 4.07 -10.05
CA THR A 221 34.04 5.47 -9.76
C THR A 221 33.65 6.37 -10.92
N GLY A 222 33.43 7.65 -10.64
CA GLY A 222 33.05 8.68 -11.61
C GLY A 222 31.61 9.15 -11.43
N GLU A 223 31.29 10.25 -12.09
CA GLU A 223 29.95 10.83 -12.16
C GLU A 223 29.36 10.63 -13.57
N PRO A 224 28.02 10.57 -13.69
CA PRO A 224 27.38 10.42 -15.00
C PRO A 224 27.66 11.65 -15.88
N ARG A 225 28.34 11.42 -17.02
CA ARG A 225 28.58 12.46 -18.04
C ARG A 225 27.45 12.59 -19.06
N GLY A 226 26.50 11.65 -19.03
CA GLY A 226 25.39 11.61 -19.95
C GLY A 226 24.17 10.89 -19.36
N ILE A 227 23.13 10.78 -20.17
CA ILE A 227 21.81 10.27 -19.79
C ILE A 227 21.59 8.90 -20.41
N LEU A 228 21.05 7.97 -19.62
CA LEU A 228 20.56 6.69 -20.11
C LEU A 228 19.04 6.64 -20.04
N ILE A 229 18.39 6.43 -21.20
CA ILE A 229 16.97 6.16 -21.28
C ILE A 229 16.76 4.77 -21.87
N VAL A 230 16.01 3.93 -21.15
CA VAL A 230 15.74 2.55 -21.56
C VAL A 230 14.24 2.26 -21.59
N SER A 231 13.80 1.37 -22.47
CA SER A 231 12.46 0.79 -22.36
C SER A 231 12.32 -0.14 -21.14
N THR A 232 11.08 -0.48 -20.78
CA THR A 232 10.78 -1.48 -19.74
C THR A 232 11.21 -2.89 -20.17
N ALA A 233 11.61 -3.73 -19.21
CA ALA A 233 12.02 -5.10 -19.46
C ALA A 233 10.83 -6.05 -19.53
N THR A 234 10.83 -6.97 -20.49
CA THR A 234 9.89 -8.11 -20.57
C THR A 234 10.38 -9.31 -19.76
N THR A 235 11.68 -9.39 -19.45
CA THR A 235 12.30 -10.52 -18.74
C THR A 235 12.75 -10.19 -17.32
N SER A 236 13.03 -11.22 -16.52
CA SER A 236 13.44 -11.07 -15.12
C SER A 236 14.80 -10.38 -14.99
N LYS A 237 14.89 -9.37 -14.11
CA LYS A 237 16.14 -8.64 -13.83
C LYS A 237 17.26 -9.57 -13.33
N GLY A 238 18.41 -9.51 -13.97
CA GLY A 238 19.66 -10.02 -13.40
C GLY A 238 20.26 -9.03 -12.39
N LYS A 239 21.24 -9.48 -11.58
CA LYS A 239 21.96 -8.63 -10.61
C LYS A 239 22.57 -7.35 -11.23
N ALA A 240 22.80 -7.33 -12.54
CA ALA A 240 23.38 -6.22 -13.27
C ALA A 240 22.52 -4.93 -13.24
N THR A 241 21.18 -5.02 -13.19
CA THR A 241 20.33 -3.81 -13.16
C THR A 241 20.48 -3.01 -11.86
N ALA A 242 20.97 -3.63 -10.78
CA ALA A 242 21.23 -2.95 -9.52
C ALA A 242 22.32 -1.86 -9.66
N LEU A 243 23.18 -1.97 -10.68
CA LEU A 243 24.19 -0.94 -10.99
C LEU A 243 23.54 0.36 -11.46
N PHE A 244 22.49 0.30 -12.30
CA PHE A 244 21.76 1.50 -12.70
C PHE A 244 21.16 2.22 -11.50
N ARG A 245 20.63 1.48 -10.52
CA ARG A 245 20.07 2.10 -9.32
C ARG A 245 21.13 2.76 -8.46
N LYS A 246 22.33 2.17 -8.38
CA LYS A 246 23.42 2.70 -7.56
C LYS A 246 24.14 3.88 -8.21
N LEU A 247 24.24 3.90 -9.53
CA LEU A 247 25.09 4.86 -10.27
C LEU A 247 24.28 5.91 -11.05
N LEU A 248 23.02 5.62 -11.39
CA LEU A 248 22.17 6.46 -12.23
C LEU A 248 20.80 6.71 -11.58
N ASP A 249 20.60 6.30 -10.31
CA ASP A 249 19.39 6.51 -9.52
C ASP A 249 18.08 5.96 -10.11
N PHE A 250 18.14 4.94 -10.99
CA PHE A 250 16.95 4.27 -11.50
C PHE A 250 17.08 2.75 -11.63
N ASP A 251 15.96 2.03 -11.59
CA ASP A 251 15.87 0.59 -11.80
C ASP A 251 14.87 0.26 -12.92
N VAL A 252 15.19 -0.75 -13.73
CA VAL A 252 14.44 -1.09 -14.94
C VAL A 252 13.11 -1.74 -14.59
N GLY A 253 11.98 -1.06 -14.78
CA GLY A 253 10.65 -1.63 -14.52
C GLY A 253 10.28 -2.81 -15.42
N SER A 254 9.21 -3.53 -15.06
CA SER A 254 8.64 -4.56 -15.93
C SER A 254 7.67 -3.95 -16.93
N SER A 255 7.56 -4.52 -18.13
CA SER A 255 6.50 -4.23 -19.09
C SER A 255 5.21 -5.03 -18.82
N PHE A 256 5.26 -5.99 -17.89
CA PHE A 256 4.07 -6.69 -17.40
C PHE A 256 3.27 -5.79 -16.46
N PHE A 257 2.19 -5.25 -16.99
CA PHE A 257 1.10 -4.64 -16.23
C PHE A 257 0.11 -5.74 -15.82
N THR A 258 -0.29 -5.77 -14.55
CA THR A 258 -1.28 -6.75 -14.03
C THR A 258 -2.72 -6.33 -14.31
N VAL A 259 -2.92 -5.13 -14.86
CA VAL A 259 -4.25 -4.59 -15.13
C VAL A 259 -4.94 -5.41 -16.21
N ARG A 260 -6.11 -5.96 -15.89
CA ARG A 260 -6.94 -6.78 -16.78
C ARG A 260 -8.37 -6.24 -16.80
N ASN A 261 -8.98 -6.19 -17.99
CA ASN A 261 -10.42 -5.99 -18.16
C ASN A 261 -10.95 -7.18 -18.96
N ILE A 262 -11.15 -8.30 -18.26
CA ILE A 262 -11.52 -9.59 -18.85
C ILE A 262 -12.73 -10.13 -18.10
N ASP A 263 -13.74 -10.58 -18.84
CA ASP A 263 -14.75 -11.47 -18.26
C ASP A 263 -14.23 -12.92 -18.37
N ASP A 264 -14.03 -13.54 -17.21
CA ASP A 264 -13.56 -14.92 -17.07
C ASP A 264 -14.78 -15.84 -16.86
N PHE A 265 -14.98 -16.80 -17.75
CA PHE A 265 -16.07 -17.77 -17.74
C PHE A 265 -15.53 -19.18 -17.57
N TYR A 266 -16.31 -20.07 -16.97
CA TYR A 266 -15.96 -21.49 -16.85
C TYR A 266 -17.03 -22.41 -17.40
N LEU A 267 -16.61 -23.61 -17.82
CA LEU A 267 -17.46 -24.68 -18.30
C LEU A 267 -16.95 -26.03 -17.76
N ASN A 268 -17.83 -26.82 -17.14
CA ASN A 268 -17.50 -28.18 -16.67
C ASN A 268 -17.63 -29.21 -17.79
N LEU A 269 -16.93 -28.98 -18.91
CA LEU A 269 -16.98 -29.81 -20.10
C LEU A 269 -15.77 -29.52 -20.99
N GLU A 270 -15.23 -30.55 -21.65
CA GLU A 270 -14.23 -30.42 -22.71
C GLU A 270 -14.80 -30.97 -24.01
N ASP A 271 -15.47 -30.13 -24.78
CA ASP A 271 -16.17 -30.52 -26.01
C ASP A 271 -15.81 -29.63 -27.19
N THR A 272 -15.46 -30.27 -28.31
CA THR A 272 -15.12 -29.60 -29.57
C THR A 272 -16.30 -28.80 -30.12
N GLU A 273 -17.54 -29.28 -30.01
CA GLU A 273 -18.69 -28.53 -30.53
C GLU A 273 -18.93 -27.23 -29.75
N LYS A 274 -18.68 -27.23 -28.44
CA LYS A 274 -18.69 -26.00 -27.64
C LYS A 274 -17.59 -25.01 -28.03
N ILE A 275 -16.40 -25.51 -28.36
CA ILE A 275 -15.33 -24.65 -28.90
C ILE A 275 -15.81 -24.00 -30.21
N LYS A 276 -16.40 -24.78 -31.13
CA LYS A 276 -16.95 -24.25 -32.39
C LYS A 276 -18.05 -23.22 -32.16
N GLU A 277 -18.95 -23.44 -31.20
CA GLU A 277 -19.99 -22.48 -30.82
C GLU A 277 -19.39 -21.13 -30.41
N ILE A 278 -18.39 -21.14 -29.52
CA ILE A 278 -17.70 -19.93 -29.07
C ILE A 278 -17.04 -19.22 -30.26
N LEU A 279 -16.31 -19.95 -31.12
CA LEU A 279 -15.63 -19.39 -32.28
C LEU A 279 -16.62 -18.72 -33.26
N ARG A 280 -17.77 -19.35 -33.54
CA ARG A 280 -18.81 -18.79 -34.42
C ARG A 280 -19.42 -17.51 -33.84
N ARG A 281 -19.74 -17.48 -32.55
CA ARG A 281 -20.39 -16.33 -31.91
C ARG A 281 -19.43 -15.16 -31.70
N MET A 282 -18.24 -15.42 -31.17
CA MET A 282 -17.26 -14.39 -30.86
C MET A 282 -16.51 -13.85 -32.09
N GLY A 283 -16.45 -14.63 -33.18
CA GLY A 283 -15.74 -14.25 -34.40
C GLY A 283 -14.22 -14.44 -34.28
N ASN A 284 -13.43 -13.67 -35.02
CA ASN A 284 -11.96 -13.85 -35.12
C ASN A 284 -11.18 -13.48 -33.83
N GLY A 285 -9.88 -13.79 -33.81
CA GLY A 285 -8.95 -13.32 -32.77
C GLY A 285 -8.86 -14.21 -31.52
N CYS A 286 -9.17 -15.50 -31.65
CA CYS A 286 -9.06 -16.48 -30.56
C CYS A 286 -7.63 -16.99 -30.37
N ILE A 287 -7.21 -17.18 -29.12
CA ILE A 287 -6.10 -18.07 -28.78
C ILE A 287 -6.63 -19.24 -27.96
N ILE A 288 -6.40 -20.46 -28.44
CA ILE A 288 -6.74 -21.70 -27.77
C ILE A 288 -5.47 -22.27 -27.11
N TYR A 289 -5.56 -22.53 -25.80
CA TYR A 289 -4.51 -23.12 -25.00
C TYR A 289 -4.90 -24.56 -24.62
N ALA A 290 -4.16 -25.54 -25.12
CA ALA A 290 -4.27 -26.95 -24.72
C ALA A 290 -3.20 -27.32 -23.67
N ARG A 291 -3.35 -28.43 -22.94
CA ARG A 291 -2.44 -28.81 -21.86
C ARG A 291 -1.05 -29.18 -22.37
N ASN A 292 -0.97 -29.82 -23.53
CA ASN A 292 0.26 -30.29 -24.14
C ASN A 292 0.20 -30.19 -25.68
N SER A 293 1.33 -30.48 -26.33
CA SER A 293 1.45 -30.35 -27.79
C SER A 293 0.57 -31.34 -28.56
N GLU A 294 0.41 -32.57 -28.07
CA GLU A 294 -0.41 -33.61 -28.70
C GLU A 294 -1.90 -33.23 -28.71
N GLU A 295 -2.39 -32.69 -27.60
CA GLU A 295 -3.76 -32.20 -27.48
C GLU A 295 -3.97 -30.96 -28.37
N ALA A 296 -2.99 -30.05 -28.44
CA ALA A 296 -3.04 -28.91 -29.35
C ALA A 296 -3.14 -29.35 -30.82
N GLU A 297 -2.38 -30.38 -31.24
CA GLU A 297 -2.47 -30.97 -32.57
C GLU A 297 -3.82 -31.62 -32.82
N LYS A 298 -4.35 -32.39 -31.86
CA LYS A 298 -5.67 -33.03 -31.96
C LYS A 298 -6.78 -32.00 -32.22
N TYR A 299 -6.83 -30.93 -31.44
CA TYR A 299 -7.85 -29.89 -31.62
C TYR A 299 -7.61 -29.04 -32.87
N TYR A 300 -6.36 -28.84 -33.28
CA TYR A 300 -6.04 -28.20 -34.55
C TYR A 300 -6.64 -29.00 -35.72
N GLU A 301 -6.40 -30.31 -35.76
CA GLU A 301 -6.92 -31.20 -36.80
C GLU A 301 -8.46 -31.21 -36.83
N ALA A 302 -9.11 -31.11 -35.67
CA ALA A 302 -10.58 -31.08 -35.57
C ALA A 302 -11.21 -29.75 -35.99
N LEU A 303 -10.45 -28.65 -36.03
CA LEU A 303 -10.96 -27.29 -36.28
C LEU A 303 -10.51 -26.69 -37.61
N LYS A 304 -9.40 -27.17 -38.20
CA LYS A 304 -8.77 -26.57 -39.38
C LYS A 304 -9.62 -26.55 -40.65
N ASP A 305 -10.57 -27.48 -40.78
CA ASP A 305 -11.42 -27.58 -41.98
C ASP A 305 -12.57 -26.57 -41.95
N GLU A 306 -12.98 -26.11 -40.76
CA GLU A 306 -14.09 -25.15 -40.59
C GLU A 306 -13.60 -23.73 -40.30
N PHE A 307 -12.46 -23.58 -39.61
CA PHE A 307 -11.93 -22.29 -39.19
C PHE A 307 -10.52 -22.05 -39.72
N ARG A 308 -10.21 -20.79 -40.07
CA ARG A 308 -8.84 -20.37 -40.39
C ARG A 308 -8.03 -20.33 -39.09
N ILE A 309 -7.43 -21.47 -38.71
CA ILE A 309 -6.66 -21.64 -37.48
C ILE A 309 -5.22 -22.06 -37.77
N GLY A 310 -4.28 -21.64 -36.93
CA GLY A 310 -2.86 -21.95 -37.04
C GLY A 310 -2.30 -22.61 -35.78
N LEU A 311 -1.34 -23.53 -35.94
CA LEU A 311 -0.74 -24.28 -34.83
C LEU A 311 0.64 -23.71 -34.47
N VAL A 312 0.85 -23.35 -33.20
CA VAL A 312 2.11 -22.79 -32.69
C VAL A 312 2.67 -23.66 -31.57
N LEU A 313 3.78 -24.33 -31.88
CA LEU A 313 4.52 -25.20 -30.97
C LEU A 313 6.01 -24.80 -30.92
N ALA A 314 6.75 -25.37 -29.98
CA ALA A 314 8.20 -25.16 -29.89
C ALA A 314 8.89 -25.61 -31.19
N GLY A 315 9.42 -24.66 -31.97
CA GLY A 315 10.06 -24.91 -33.27
C GLY A 315 9.21 -24.59 -34.51
N ARG A 316 7.89 -24.41 -34.38
CA ARG A 316 6.97 -24.07 -35.49
C ARG A 316 6.35 -22.68 -35.27
N LYS A 317 6.90 -21.66 -35.95
CA LYS A 317 6.46 -20.25 -35.81
C LYS A 317 5.75 -19.67 -37.03
N LYS A 318 5.73 -20.36 -38.16
CA LYS A 318 5.22 -19.80 -39.43
C LYS A 318 3.76 -19.34 -39.35
N ASP A 319 2.93 -20.11 -38.63
CA ASP A 319 1.50 -19.82 -38.49
C ASP A 319 1.22 -18.59 -37.60
N TYR A 320 2.18 -18.19 -36.75
CA TYR A 320 2.12 -16.93 -36.01
C TYR A 320 2.24 -15.72 -36.95
N ASP A 321 3.18 -15.76 -37.91
CA ASP A 321 3.34 -14.68 -38.87
C ASP A 321 2.10 -14.55 -39.77
N LEU A 322 1.47 -15.67 -40.14
CA LEU A 322 0.21 -15.68 -40.91
C LEU A 322 -0.96 -15.06 -40.12
N PHE A 323 -1.05 -15.31 -38.82
CA PHE A 323 -2.02 -14.63 -37.93
C PHE A 323 -1.72 -13.14 -37.80
N TYR A 324 -0.43 -12.77 -37.70
CA TYR A 324 0.01 -11.38 -37.71
C TYR A 324 -0.36 -10.64 -39.01
N GLU A 325 -0.28 -11.32 -40.15
CA GLU A 325 -0.70 -10.78 -41.45
C GLU A 325 -2.23 -10.77 -41.65
N GLY A 326 -2.97 -11.52 -40.84
CA GLY A 326 -4.45 -11.61 -40.93
C GLY A 326 -4.94 -12.65 -41.94
N LYS A 327 -4.05 -13.57 -42.36
CA LYS A 327 -4.40 -14.71 -43.21
C LYS A 327 -5.09 -15.84 -42.43
N ILE A 328 -4.87 -15.87 -41.11
CA ILE A 328 -5.45 -16.82 -40.16
C ILE A 328 -6.20 -16.03 -39.07
N ASP A 329 -7.35 -16.54 -38.62
CA ASP A 329 -8.23 -15.88 -37.64
C ASP A 329 -7.99 -16.33 -36.19
N HIS A 330 -7.42 -17.53 -35.98
CA HIS A 330 -7.26 -18.13 -34.66
C HIS A 330 -5.90 -18.83 -34.51
N LEU A 331 -5.41 -18.95 -33.27
CA LEU A 331 -4.20 -19.70 -32.97
C LEU A 331 -4.50 -20.78 -31.92
N ILE A 332 -3.80 -21.91 -32.03
CA ILE A 332 -3.78 -22.97 -31.02
C ILE A 332 -2.36 -23.34 -30.63
N GLY A 333 -2.15 -23.62 -29.35
CA GLY A 333 -0.88 -24.11 -28.82
C GLY A 333 -0.98 -24.46 -27.34
N THR A 334 0.16 -24.55 -26.66
CA THR A 334 0.22 -25.07 -25.28
C THR A 334 0.04 -24.00 -24.21
N SER A 335 -0.62 -24.35 -23.10
CA SER A 335 -0.80 -23.53 -21.89
C SER A 335 0.44 -23.43 -21.00
N TYR A 336 1.61 -23.92 -21.43
CA TYR A 336 2.82 -23.91 -20.60
C TYR A 336 3.30 -22.48 -20.29
N TYR A 337 3.77 -22.24 -19.06
CA TYR A 337 4.21 -20.91 -18.61
C TYR A 337 5.30 -20.29 -19.52
N TYR A 338 6.15 -21.12 -20.12
CA TYR A 338 7.20 -20.71 -21.09
C TYR A 338 6.77 -20.82 -22.56
N GLY A 339 5.53 -21.22 -22.84
CA GLY A 339 4.99 -21.37 -24.18
C GLY A 339 5.01 -20.06 -24.98
N LEU A 340 5.25 -20.18 -26.29
CA LEU A 340 5.35 -19.03 -27.20
C LEU A 340 4.07 -18.18 -27.21
N LEU A 341 2.89 -18.80 -27.11
CA LEU A 341 1.61 -18.08 -27.04
C LEU A 341 1.42 -17.34 -25.70
N VAL A 342 1.83 -17.97 -24.59
CA VAL A 342 1.67 -17.42 -23.23
C VAL A 342 2.66 -16.28 -22.96
N ARG A 343 3.88 -16.32 -23.51
CA ARG A 343 4.93 -15.30 -23.27
C ARG A 343 5.20 -14.36 -24.45
N GLY A 344 5.19 -14.88 -25.67
CA GLY A 344 5.79 -14.24 -26.84
C GLY A 344 4.85 -13.50 -27.78
N LEU A 345 3.53 -13.50 -27.52
CA LEU A 345 2.54 -12.85 -28.38
C LEU A 345 2.03 -11.55 -27.77
N ASP A 346 2.22 -10.42 -28.45
CA ASP A 346 1.64 -9.14 -28.02
C ASP A 346 0.97 -8.42 -29.20
N LEU A 347 -0.25 -8.86 -29.51
CA LEU A 347 -1.08 -8.33 -30.61
C LEU A 347 -2.43 -7.85 -30.08
N PRO A 348 -2.47 -6.77 -29.28
CA PRO A 348 -3.68 -6.33 -28.57
C PRO A 348 -4.84 -5.97 -29.49
N GLN A 349 -4.55 -5.54 -30.72
CA GLN A 349 -5.54 -5.19 -31.73
C GLN A 349 -6.21 -6.42 -32.38
N LYS A 350 -5.55 -7.58 -32.34
CA LYS A 350 -6.03 -8.81 -33.00
C LYS A 350 -6.58 -9.83 -32.03
N ILE A 351 -5.95 -9.98 -30.86
CA ILE A 351 -6.37 -10.96 -29.86
C ILE A 351 -7.57 -10.39 -29.11
N ARG A 352 -8.70 -11.12 -29.15
CA ARG A 352 -9.98 -10.67 -28.62
C ARG A 352 -10.44 -11.49 -27.42
N TYR A 353 -10.22 -12.79 -27.47
CA TYR A 353 -10.61 -13.73 -26.42
C TYR A 353 -9.71 -14.96 -26.43
N VAL A 354 -9.76 -15.73 -25.35
CA VAL A 354 -8.98 -16.95 -25.20
C VAL A 354 -9.84 -18.11 -24.73
N ILE A 355 -9.44 -19.34 -25.08
CA ILE A 355 -10.04 -20.58 -24.60
C ILE A 355 -8.93 -21.41 -23.96
N PHE A 356 -9.12 -21.85 -22.73
CA PHE A 356 -8.27 -22.84 -22.06
C PHE A 356 -8.98 -24.18 -22.09
N ILE A 357 -8.39 -25.15 -22.77
CA ILE A 357 -8.82 -26.55 -22.76
C ILE A 357 -7.99 -27.25 -21.69
N GLY A 358 -8.63 -27.55 -20.57
CA GLY A 358 -8.00 -27.96 -19.34
C GLY A 358 -7.45 -26.79 -18.54
N ALA A 359 -7.65 -26.84 -17.24
CA ALA A 359 -7.12 -25.85 -16.32
C ALA A 359 -5.58 -25.93 -16.24
N PRO A 360 -4.85 -24.81 -16.29
CA PRO A 360 -3.40 -24.81 -16.03
C PRO A 360 -3.11 -25.31 -14.61
N VAL A 361 -2.35 -26.39 -14.48
CA VAL A 361 -2.03 -27.00 -13.18
C VAL A 361 -0.56 -27.38 -13.03
N LEU A 362 -0.07 -27.34 -11.80
CA LEU A 362 1.23 -27.88 -11.38
C LEU A 362 0.99 -29.19 -10.63
N ARG A 363 1.65 -30.26 -11.05
CA ARG A 363 1.56 -31.57 -10.41
C ARG A 363 2.81 -31.86 -9.60
N PHE A 364 2.64 -32.24 -8.34
CA PHE A 364 3.74 -32.59 -7.43
C PHE A 364 3.54 -33.99 -6.88
N ARG A 365 4.58 -34.82 -6.98
CA ARG A 365 4.61 -36.12 -6.29
C ARG A 365 4.99 -35.91 -4.82
N TYR A 366 4.50 -36.78 -3.94
CA TYR A 366 4.75 -36.68 -2.49
C TYR A 366 6.23 -36.75 -2.13
N GLU A 367 7.03 -37.52 -2.87
CA GLU A 367 8.47 -37.67 -2.60
C GLU A 367 9.24 -36.37 -2.91
N ALA A 368 8.74 -35.59 -3.87
CA ALA A 368 9.36 -34.37 -4.38
C ALA A 368 8.91 -33.10 -3.63
N LEU A 369 8.20 -33.23 -2.51
CA LEU A 369 7.75 -32.08 -1.72
C LEU A 369 8.95 -31.29 -1.15
N THR A 370 9.05 -30.03 -1.57
CA THR A 370 10.04 -29.10 -1.04
C THR A 370 9.64 -28.58 0.34
N PRO A 371 10.59 -28.11 1.19
CA PRO A 371 10.26 -27.52 2.50
C PRO A 371 9.24 -26.38 2.41
N LYS A 372 9.30 -25.57 1.35
CA LYS A 372 8.33 -24.50 1.10
C LYS A 372 6.92 -25.06 0.89
N LEU A 373 6.78 -26.10 0.07
CA LEU A 373 5.48 -26.72 -0.23
C LEU A 373 4.92 -27.43 1.00
N ILE A 374 5.77 -28.09 1.79
CA ILE A 374 5.42 -28.69 3.09
C ILE A 374 4.80 -27.66 4.04
N LYS A 375 5.42 -26.48 4.17
CA LYS A 375 4.87 -25.38 4.99
C LYS A 375 3.50 -24.92 4.48
N THR A 376 3.37 -24.75 3.16
CA THR A 376 2.10 -24.38 2.52
C THR A 376 0.99 -25.40 2.80
N LEU A 377 1.29 -26.68 2.65
CA LEU A 377 0.34 -27.77 2.92
C LEU A 377 -0.05 -27.82 4.41
N ALA A 378 0.94 -27.74 5.31
CA ALA A 378 0.67 -27.75 6.75
C ALA A 378 -0.20 -26.58 7.22
N LEU A 379 0.00 -25.38 6.67
CA LEU A 379 -0.87 -24.23 6.98
C LEU A 379 -2.30 -24.44 6.49
N SER A 380 -2.51 -25.21 5.43
CA SER A 380 -3.83 -25.55 4.90
C SER A 380 -4.53 -26.64 5.71
N LEU A 381 -3.75 -27.46 6.41
CA LEU A 381 -4.20 -28.59 7.22
C LEU A 381 -4.18 -28.27 8.73
N GLN A 382 -4.09 -27.00 9.10
CA GLN A 382 -3.92 -26.56 10.50
C GLN A 382 -5.03 -27.03 11.45
N GLU A 383 -6.23 -27.33 10.92
CA GLU A 383 -7.35 -27.85 11.69
C GLU A 383 -7.12 -29.28 12.19
N ASP A 384 -6.22 -30.04 11.55
CA ASP A 384 -5.80 -31.33 12.04
C ASP A 384 -4.88 -31.17 13.26
N GLU A 385 -5.21 -31.86 14.36
CA GLU A 385 -4.51 -31.69 15.63
C GLU A 385 -3.03 -32.09 15.55
N SER A 386 -2.70 -33.11 14.74
CA SER A 386 -1.33 -33.60 14.58
C SER A 386 -0.45 -32.58 13.83
N ILE A 387 -1.02 -31.94 12.80
CA ILE A 387 -0.37 -30.85 12.07
C ILE A 387 -0.23 -29.63 12.98
N ARG A 388 -1.28 -29.26 13.71
CA ARG A 388 -1.28 -28.09 14.60
C ARG A 388 -0.20 -28.16 15.67
N LYS A 389 -0.02 -29.34 16.29
CA LYS A 389 1.04 -29.57 17.30
C LYS A 389 2.45 -29.42 16.70
N ASN A 390 2.64 -29.86 15.46
CA ASN A 390 3.92 -29.80 14.77
C ASN A 390 4.17 -28.47 14.03
N LEU A 391 3.16 -27.60 13.90
CA LEU A 391 3.24 -26.39 13.08
C LEU A 391 4.44 -25.47 13.45
N PRO A 392 4.80 -25.23 14.73
CA PRO A 392 5.99 -24.44 15.07
C PRO A 392 7.30 -25.02 14.51
N LEU A 393 7.42 -26.36 14.51
CA LEU A 393 8.55 -27.08 13.94
C LEU A 393 8.51 -27.01 12.42
N ILE A 394 7.35 -27.27 11.81
CA ILE A 394 7.15 -27.25 10.35
C ILE A 394 7.52 -25.86 9.78
N LEU A 395 7.09 -24.78 10.43
CA LEU A 395 7.41 -23.42 9.98
C LEU A 395 8.90 -23.08 10.07
N ASN A 396 9.69 -23.86 10.81
CA ASN A 396 11.14 -23.72 10.97
C ASN A 396 11.93 -24.94 10.45
N LEU A 397 11.36 -25.73 9.54
CA LEU A 397 11.94 -26.96 9.00
C LEU A 397 13.38 -26.82 8.49
N GLU A 398 13.79 -25.64 8.00
CA GLU A 398 15.16 -25.42 7.56
C GLU A 398 16.20 -25.59 8.69
N LYS A 399 15.78 -25.44 9.95
CA LYS A 399 16.62 -25.65 11.13
C LYS A 399 16.66 -27.11 11.59
N TYR A 400 15.76 -27.95 11.09
CA TYR A 400 15.54 -29.34 11.52
C TYR A 400 15.45 -30.27 10.30
N PRO A 401 16.50 -30.37 9.47
CA PRO A 401 16.47 -31.18 8.25
C PRO A 401 16.21 -32.67 8.53
N GLU A 402 16.61 -33.17 9.70
CA GLU A 402 16.42 -34.56 10.14
C GLU A 402 14.94 -34.93 10.33
N LYS A 403 14.06 -33.94 10.55
CA LYS A 403 12.62 -34.13 10.73
C LYS A 403 11.82 -34.09 9.42
N LEU A 404 12.48 -33.82 8.29
CA LEU A 404 11.80 -33.59 7.01
C LEU A 404 10.94 -34.79 6.56
N GLU A 405 11.49 -36.01 6.61
CA GLU A 405 10.78 -37.22 6.14
C GLU A 405 9.63 -37.60 7.07
N GLU A 406 9.79 -37.41 8.38
CA GLU A 406 8.70 -37.58 9.36
C GLU A 406 7.53 -36.64 9.06
N ILE A 407 7.81 -35.36 8.79
CA ILE A 407 6.78 -34.38 8.44
C ILE A 407 6.14 -34.66 7.07
N LYS A 408 6.92 -35.09 6.07
CA LYS A 408 6.37 -35.49 4.77
C LYS A 408 5.35 -36.60 4.93
N LYS A 409 5.71 -37.65 5.69
CA LYS A 409 4.81 -38.78 5.96
C LYS A 409 3.54 -38.32 6.67
N LEU A 410 3.68 -37.48 7.70
CA LEU A 410 2.53 -36.91 8.42
C LEU A 410 1.58 -36.14 7.47
N ILE A 411 2.12 -35.26 6.62
CA ILE A 411 1.31 -34.50 5.68
C ILE A 411 0.60 -35.41 4.68
N SER A 412 1.29 -36.41 4.13
CA SER A 412 0.68 -37.38 3.20
C SER A 412 -0.48 -38.13 3.85
N GLU A 413 -0.32 -38.62 5.08
CA GLU A 413 -1.38 -39.32 5.82
C GLU A 413 -2.61 -38.44 6.07
N VAL A 414 -2.40 -37.17 6.42
CA VAL A 414 -3.49 -36.23 6.67
C VAL A 414 -4.20 -35.84 5.37
N LEU A 415 -3.46 -35.62 4.28
CA LEU A 415 -4.03 -35.29 2.97
C LEU A 415 -4.93 -36.40 2.39
N GLN A 416 -4.65 -37.66 2.72
CA GLN A 416 -5.52 -38.78 2.33
C GLN A 416 -6.86 -38.78 3.07
N ARG A 417 -6.94 -38.15 4.24
CA ARG A 417 -8.15 -38.12 5.09
C ARG A 417 -8.93 -36.81 4.98
N ARG A 418 -8.29 -35.70 4.63
CA ARG A 418 -8.89 -34.37 4.52
C ARG A 418 -8.80 -33.82 3.11
N LYS A 419 -9.96 -33.50 2.52
CA LYS A 419 -10.04 -32.70 1.29
C LYS A 419 -9.85 -31.22 1.61
N ILE A 420 -9.15 -30.52 0.72
CA ILE A 420 -8.99 -29.06 0.73
C ILE A 420 -9.59 -28.51 -0.56
N GLU A 421 -10.23 -27.34 -0.48
CA GLU A 421 -11.03 -26.80 -1.58
C GLU A 421 -10.21 -26.15 -2.70
N ASP A 422 -8.94 -25.80 -2.48
CA ASP A 422 -8.17 -24.95 -3.41
C ASP A 422 -6.97 -25.66 -4.06
N PHE A 423 -6.84 -26.97 -3.87
CA PHE A 423 -5.98 -27.86 -4.64
C PHE A 423 -6.54 -29.30 -4.56
N VAL A 424 -6.16 -30.14 -5.52
CA VAL A 424 -6.67 -31.51 -5.61
C VAL A 424 -5.63 -32.49 -5.11
N VAL A 425 -6.08 -33.46 -4.32
CA VAL A 425 -5.26 -34.55 -3.81
C VAL A 425 -5.67 -35.84 -4.52
N ARG A 426 -4.68 -36.55 -5.08
CA ARG A 426 -4.81 -37.89 -5.65
C ARG A 426 -3.86 -38.82 -4.89
N GLU A 427 -3.98 -40.14 -5.11
CA GLU A 427 -3.20 -41.15 -4.37
C GLU A 427 -1.69 -40.89 -4.41
N ASN A 428 -1.14 -40.49 -5.56
CA ASN A 428 0.31 -40.33 -5.77
C ASN A 428 0.74 -38.90 -6.09
N GLU A 429 -0.18 -37.94 -6.19
CA GLU A 429 0.15 -36.56 -6.55
C GLU A 429 -0.78 -35.53 -5.93
N ILE A 430 -0.25 -34.32 -5.83
CA ILE A 430 -0.98 -33.11 -5.43
C ILE A 430 -1.00 -32.17 -6.64
N ILE A 431 -2.20 -31.75 -7.03
CA ILE A 431 -2.44 -30.92 -8.20
C ILE A 431 -2.82 -29.51 -7.75
N PHE A 432 -1.92 -28.55 -7.98
CA PHE A 432 -2.11 -27.15 -7.67
C PHE A 432 -2.54 -26.35 -8.90
N PRO A 433 -3.65 -25.60 -8.84
CA PRO A 433 -4.01 -24.68 -9.91
C PRO A 433 -2.96 -23.58 -10.11
N ASP A 434 -2.52 -23.39 -11.36
CA ASP A 434 -1.53 -22.39 -11.77
C ASP A 434 -2.22 -21.10 -12.28
N ILE A 435 -2.71 -20.32 -11.31
CA ILE A 435 -3.43 -19.07 -11.60
C ILE A 435 -2.52 -18.05 -12.29
N LYS A 436 -1.19 -18.09 -12.05
CA LYS A 436 -0.24 -17.15 -12.67
C LYS A 436 -0.16 -17.36 -14.17
N THR A 437 -0.10 -18.63 -14.60
CA THR A 437 -0.13 -19.00 -16.01
C THR A 437 -1.46 -18.59 -16.66
N TYR A 438 -2.58 -18.80 -15.96
CA TYR A 438 -3.89 -18.37 -16.46
C TYR A 438 -4.01 -16.86 -16.63
N ILE A 439 -3.70 -16.07 -15.59
CA ILE A 439 -3.71 -14.59 -15.64
C ILE A 439 -2.85 -14.08 -16.80
N GLN A 440 -1.70 -14.72 -17.04
CA GLN A 440 -0.80 -14.34 -18.12
C GLN A 440 -1.35 -14.71 -19.51
N GLY A 441 -1.93 -15.91 -19.66
CA GLY A 441 -2.50 -16.37 -20.92
C GLY A 441 -3.79 -15.62 -21.28
N SER A 442 -4.69 -15.41 -20.32
CA SER A 442 -5.90 -14.62 -20.49
C SER A 442 -5.59 -13.14 -20.68
N GLY A 443 -4.59 -12.61 -19.98
CA GLY A 443 -4.07 -11.24 -20.17
C GLY A 443 -3.59 -10.92 -21.60
N ARG A 444 -3.54 -11.89 -22.52
CA ARG A 444 -3.29 -11.63 -23.95
C ARG A 444 -4.51 -11.05 -24.68
N SER A 445 -5.72 -11.26 -24.17
CA SER A 445 -6.95 -10.67 -24.73
C SER A 445 -7.28 -9.28 -24.18
N SER A 446 -6.58 -8.81 -23.15
CA SER A 446 -6.76 -7.46 -22.59
C SER A 446 -5.41 -6.81 -22.31
N ARG A 447 -5.16 -5.66 -22.96
CA ARG A 447 -3.89 -4.94 -22.89
C ARG A 447 -4.13 -3.45 -22.75
N LEU A 448 -3.24 -2.82 -22.00
CA LEU A 448 -3.19 -1.37 -21.94
C LEU A 448 -2.58 -0.83 -23.24
N THR A 449 -3.34 -0.02 -23.95
CA THR A 449 -2.95 0.61 -25.23
C THR A 449 -3.05 2.13 -25.11
N VAL A 450 -2.67 2.86 -26.16
CA VAL A 450 -2.90 4.32 -26.25
C VAL A 450 -4.38 4.72 -26.15
N ASN A 451 -5.31 3.81 -26.43
CA ASN A 451 -6.75 4.05 -26.35
C ASN A 451 -7.35 3.65 -24.98
N GLY A 452 -6.50 3.25 -24.02
CA GLY A 452 -6.91 2.69 -22.74
C GLY A 452 -6.78 1.17 -22.70
N LEU A 453 -7.43 0.56 -21.70
CA LEU A 453 -7.39 -0.88 -21.47
C LEU A 453 -8.43 -1.60 -22.34
N THR A 454 -7.99 -2.49 -23.23
CA THR A 454 -8.91 -3.25 -24.08
C THR A 454 -9.73 -4.24 -23.26
N LYS A 455 -11.00 -4.42 -23.63
CA LYS A 455 -11.84 -5.49 -23.07
C LYS A 455 -11.42 -6.84 -23.67
N GLY A 456 -11.48 -7.92 -22.90
CA GLY A 456 -11.25 -9.27 -23.40
C GLY A 456 -12.21 -10.27 -22.76
N ALA A 457 -12.18 -11.50 -23.26
CA ALA A 457 -12.88 -12.63 -22.66
C ALA A 457 -11.94 -13.83 -22.49
N SER A 458 -12.26 -14.70 -21.54
CA SER A 458 -11.52 -15.92 -21.25
C SER A 458 -12.49 -17.04 -20.90
N PHE A 459 -12.39 -18.17 -21.60
CA PHE A 459 -13.24 -19.33 -21.37
C PHE A 459 -12.37 -20.48 -20.85
N LEU A 460 -12.61 -20.93 -19.62
CA LEU A 460 -11.95 -22.09 -19.03
C LEU A 460 -12.85 -23.32 -19.16
N MET A 461 -12.39 -24.31 -19.92
CA MET A 461 -13.07 -25.59 -20.10
C MET A 461 -12.29 -26.65 -19.32
N GLU A 462 -12.88 -27.24 -18.30
CA GLU A 462 -12.24 -28.31 -17.51
C GLU A 462 -13.30 -29.35 -17.14
N LYS A 463 -13.05 -30.61 -17.51
CA LYS A 463 -13.98 -31.72 -17.27
C LYS A 463 -13.85 -32.34 -15.88
N ASP A 464 -12.68 -32.22 -15.24
CA ASP A 464 -12.49 -32.69 -13.86
C ASP A 464 -13.06 -31.63 -12.91
N GLU A 465 -14.25 -31.91 -12.39
CA GLU A 465 -14.98 -31.01 -11.51
C GLU A 465 -14.17 -30.63 -10.25
N GLU A 466 -13.35 -31.53 -9.71
CA GLU A 466 -12.52 -31.21 -8.54
C GLU A 466 -11.41 -30.22 -8.91
N ILE A 467 -10.79 -30.38 -10.09
CA ILE A 467 -9.78 -29.42 -10.57
C ILE A 467 -10.42 -28.07 -10.86
N LEU A 468 -11.58 -28.06 -11.53
CA LEU A 468 -12.32 -26.84 -11.85
C LEU A 468 -12.69 -26.05 -10.60
N ASN A 469 -13.28 -26.71 -9.61
CA ASN A 469 -13.66 -26.10 -8.35
C ASN A 469 -12.44 -25.56 -7.60
N ALA A 470 -11.35 -26.33 -7.55
CA ALA A 470 -10.09 -25.88 -6.96
C ALA A 470 -9.50 -24.67 -7.70
N PHE A 471 -9.59 -24.65 -9.02
CA PHE A 471 -9.13 -23.55 -9.85
C PHE A 471 -9.92 -22.27 -9.59
N VAL A 472 -11.26 -22.36 -9.62
CA VAL A 472 -12.16 -21.23 -9.35
C VAL A 472 -11.97 -20.69 -7.93
N LYS A 473 -11.86 -21.58 -6.92
CA LYS A 473 -11.61 -21.19 -5.54
C LYS A 473 -10.28 -20.44 -5.42
N ARG A 474 -9.21 -20.98 -5.99
CA ARG A 474 -7.86 -20.40 -5.90
C ARG A 474 -7.72 -19.12 -6.71
N ALA A 475 -8.46 -18.98 -7.82
CA ALA A 475 -8.50 -17.77 -8.63
C ALA A 475 -9.02 -16.54 -7.86
N LYS A 476 -9.99 -16.74 -6.95
CA LYS A 476 -10.50 -15.66 -6.08
C LYS A 476 -9.41 -15.00 -5.23
N TYR A 477 -8.38 -15.75 -4.81
CA TYR A 477 -7.26 -15.18 -4.05
C TYR A 477 -6.41 -14.19 -4.85
N TYR A 478 -6.50 -14.24 -6.17
CA TYR A 478 -5.87 -13.31 -7.11
C TYR A 478 -6.87 -12.28 -7.66
N ASP A 479 -8.02 -12.12 -6.99
CA ASP A 479 -9.11 -11.21 -7.39
C ASP A 479 -9.70 -11.55 -8.79
N VAL A 480 -9.61 -12.82 -9.21
CA VAL A 480 -10.20 -13.34 -10.45
C VAL A 480 -11.52 -14.04 -10.12
N VAL A 481 -12.62 -13.48 -10.62
CA VAL A 481 -13.98 -14.01 -10.40
C VAL A 481 -14.47 -14.64 -11.69
N PHE A 482 -14.82 -15.91 -11.61
CA PHE A 482 -15.37 -16.68 -12.70
C PHE A 482 -16.90 -16.64 -12.70
N LYS A 483 -17.50 -16.47 -13.88
CA LYS A 483 -18.95 -16.59 -14.11
C LYS A 483 -19.26 -17.92 -14.81
N SER A 484 -20.46 -18.45 -14.64
CA SER A 484 -20.87 -19.64 -15.39
C SER A 484 -21.02 -19.32 -16.87
N PHE A 485 -20.77 -20.28 -17.75
CA PHE A 485 -20.92 -20.07 -19.20
C PHE A 485 -22.35 -19.70 -19.61
N GLU A 486 -23.35 -20.14 -18.86
CA GLU A 486 -24.76 -19.82 -19.09
C GLU A 486 -25.06 -18.33 -18.88
N GLU A 487 -24.20 -17.61 -18.15
CA GLU A 487 -24.33 -16.17 -17.91
C GLU A 487 -23.73 -15.32 -19.05
N VAL A 488 -23.17 -15.94 -20.10
CA VAL A 488 -22.50 -15.22 -21.19
C VAL A 488 -23.52 -14.54 -22.10
N ASP A 489 -23.53 -13.21 -22.09
CA ASP A 489 -24.13 -12.39 -23.14
C ASP A 489 -23.09 -12.16 -24.27
N PHE A 490 -23.12 -13.03 -25.28
CA PHE A 490 -22.18 -13.01 -26.40
C PHE A 490 -22.26 -11.72 -27.22
N GLU A 491 -23.46 -11.13 -27.39
CA GLU A 491 -23.65 -9.95 -28.22
C GLU A 491 -23.07 -8.72 -27.53
N SER A 492 -23.41 -8.52 -26.25
CA SER A 492 -22.88 -7.41 -25.45
C SER A 492 -21.36 -7.52 -25.32
N LEU A 493 -20.84 -8.71 -24.95
CA LEU A 493 -19.42 -8.94 -24.76
C LEU A 493 -18.61 -8.68 -26.04
N LYS A 494 -19.09 -9.16 -27.19
CA LYS A 494 -18.45 -8.91 -28.49
C LYS A 494 -18.45 -7.43 -28.84
N LYS A 495 -19.56 -6.74 -28.62
CA LYS A 495 -19.68 -5.30 -28.85
C LYS A 495 -18.68 -4.51 -28.01
N GLU A 496 -18.57 -4.78 -26.70
CA GLU A 496 -17.58 -4.13 -25.83
C GLU A 496 -16.12 -4.40 -26.26
N ILE A 497 -15.82 -5.64 -26.66
CA ILE A 497 -14.49 -6.03 -27.16
C ILE A 497 -14.14 -5.26 -28.44
N ASP A 498 -15.10 -5.12 -29.35
CA ASP A 498 -14.89 -4.41 -30.62
C ASP A 498 -14.76 -2.90 -30.39
N GLU A 499 -15.66 -2.30 -29.60
CA GLU A 499 -15.64 -0.87 -29.27
C GLU A 499 -14.32 -0.42 -28.65
N THR A 500 -13.73 -1.23 -27.77
CA THR A 500 -12.44 -0.91 -27.13
C THR A 500 -11.23 -1.02 -28.07
N ARG A 501 -11.38 -1.60 -29.27
CA ARG A 501 -10.32 -1.74 -30.28
C ARG A 501 -10.46 -0.78 -31.46
N ILE A 502 -11.59 -0.08 -31.58
CA ILE A 502 -11.78 0.96 -32.59
C ILE A 502 -10.85 2.15 -32.27
N PRO A 503 -9.99 2.59 -33.21
CA PRO A 503 -9.17 3.77 -33.01
C PRO A 503 -10.06 5.01 -32.82
N ARG A 504 -9.90 5.74 -31.71
CA ARG A 504 -10.61 7.01 -31.51
C ARG A 504 -10.00 8.07 -32.43
N HIS A 505 -10.82 8.68 -33.29
CA HIS A 505 -10.38 9.66 -34.31
C HIS A 505 -9.77 10.98 -33.77
N ARG A 506 -9.87 11.25 -32.46
CA ARG A 506 -9.17 12.36 -31.80
C ARG A 506 -8.27 11.82 -30.69
N ALA A 507 -7.00 12.18 -30.74
CA ALA A 507 -5.98 11.87 -29.74
C ALA A 507 -6.25 12.61 -28.43
N VAL A 508 -7.25 12.17 -27.67
CA VAL A 508 -7.31 12.49 -26.25
C VAL A 508 -6.31 11.54 -25.58
N ASP A 509 -5.31 12.08 -24.87
CA ASP A 509 -4.39 11.27 -24.10
C ASP A 509 -5.15 10.58 -22.97
N VAL A 510 -5.63 9.35 -23.24
CA VAL A 510 -6.39 8.52 -22.30
C VAL A 510 -5.55 8.21 -21.06
N ILE A 511 -4.22 8.18 -21.23
CA ILE A 511 -3.26 7.88 -20.17
C ILE A 511 -2.35 9.08 -19.97
N ARG A 512 -2.43 9.69 -18.80
CA ARG A 512 -1.61 10.86 -18.42
C ARG A 512 -0.62 10.55 -17.28
N PRO A 513 0.52 11.23 -17.18
CA PRO A 513 1.36 11.14 -15.99
C PRO A 513 0.61 11.63 -14.75
N ALA A 514 0.83 11.01 -13.59
CA ALA A 514 0.34 11.51 -12.32
C ALA A 514 1.26 11.14 -11.16
N LEU A 515 1.48 12.07 -10.23
CA LEU A 515 2.20 11.83 -8.99
C LEU A 515 1.22 11.41 -7.89
N LEU A 516 1.31 10.19 -7.38
CA LEU A 516 0.53 9.74 -6.22
C LEU A 516 1.39 9.85 -4.96
N ILE A 517 1.00 10.74 -4.03
CA ILE A 517 1.69 10.93 -2.75
C ILE A 517 0.90 10.25 -1.65
N VAL A 518 1.54 9.37 -0.88
CA VAL A 518 0.96 8.70 0.30
C VAL A 518 1.79 8.98 1.55
N GLU A 519 1.29 8.70 2.77
CA GLU A 519 2.07 9.06 3.97
C GLU A 519 3.25 8.13 4.24
N SER A 520 3.16 6.84 3.89
CA SER A 520 4.17 5.84 4.25
C SER A 520 4.86 5.14 3.06
N PRO A 521 6.13 4.73 3.18
CA PRO A 521 6.82 3.94 2.16
C PRO A 521 6.19 2.56 1.91
N THR A 522 5.63 1.94 2.96
CA THR A 522 4.95 0.65 2.85
C THR A 522 3.76 0.76 1.94
N LYS A 523 2.91 1.77 2.16
CA LYS A 523 1.72 2.06 1.34
C LYS A 523 2.13 2.33 -0.12
N ALA A 524 3.16 3.14 -0.35
CA ALA A 524 3.65 3.44 -1.71
C ALA A 524 4.08 2.17 -2.46
N ARG A 525 4.87 1.31 -1.79
CA ARG A 525 5.36 0.05 -2.35
C ARG A 525 4.22 -0.93 -2.63
N ILE A 526 3.29 -1.12 -1.69
CA ILE A 526 2.16 -2.05 -1.84
C ILE A 526 1.24 -1.59 -2.98
N ILE A 527 0.84 -0.32 -3.02
CA ILE A 527 0.00 0.22 -4.09
C ILE A 527 0.66 0.06 -5.46
N SER A 528 1.97 0.34 -5.56
CA SER A 528 2.69 0.17 -6.83
C SER A 528 2.66 -1.27 -7.34
N ARG A 529 2.66 -2.26 -6.44
CA ARG A 529 2.64 -3.69 -6.77
C ARG A 529 1.26 -4.17 -7.26
N PHE A 530 0.17 -3.45 -6.99
CA PHE A 530 -1.16 -3.79 -7.50
C PHE A 530 -1.25 -3.70 -9.02
N PHE A 531 -0.50 -2.76 -9.62
CA PHE A 531 -0.53 -2.49 -11.06
C PHE A 531 0.60 -3.20 -11.84
N GLY A 532 1.47 -3.91 -11.14
CA GLY A 532 2.56 -4.69 -11.71
C GLY A 532 3.86 -4.47 -10.98
N ARG A 533 4.99 -4.81 -11.62
CA ARG A 533 6.31 -4.56 -11.02
C ARG A 533 6.79 -3.16 -11.42
N PRO A 534 6.90 -2.21 -10.48
CA PRO A 534 7.24 -0.83 -10.81
C PRO A 534 8.70 -0.69 -11.26
N SER A 535 8.97 0.36 -12.04
CA SER A 535 10.31 0.96 -12.12
C SER A 535 10.56 1.76 -10.84
N ILE A 536 11.81 1.81 -10.38
CA ILE A 536 12.16 2.58 -9.19
C ILE A 536 13.04 3.74 -9.63
N LYS A 537 12.78 4.93 -9.12
CA LYS A 537 13.63 6.10 -9.26
C LYS A 537 13.97 6.66 -7.89
N VAL A 538 15.18 7.15 -7.71
CA VAL A 538 15.66 7.76 -6.47
C VAL A 538 15.93 9.25 -6.73
N LEU A 539 15.37 10.13 -5.90
CA LEU A 539 15.49 11.59 -6.05
C LEU A 539 15.74 12.24 -4.69
N ASN A 540 16.97 12.67 -4.40
CA ASN A 540 17.38 13.27 -3.12
C ASN A 540 16.81 12.51 -1.90
N ASN A 541 17.03 11.20 -1.85
CA ASN A 541 16.53 10.25 -0.83
C ASN A 541 15.04 9.89 -0.87
N LEU A 542 14.25 10.42 -1.81
CA LEU A 542 12.89 9.94 -2.08
C LEU A 542 12.90 8.79 -3.07
N ILE A 543 12.18 7.72 -2.73
CA ILE A 543 11.95 6.59 -3.62
C ILE A 543 10.62 6.83 -4.34
N VAL A 544 10.65 6.77 -5.67
CA VAL A 544 9.49 6.91 -6.54
C VAL A 544 9.28 5.60 -7.29
N TYR A 545 8.10 5.02 -7.14
CA TYR A 545 7.68 3.79 -7.82
C TYR A 545 6.83 4.16 -9.03
N GLU A 546 7.30 3.83 -10.23
CA GLU A 546 6.61 4.14 -11.47
C GLU A 546 5.93 2.90 -12.07
N VAL A 547 4.62 3.00 -12.28
CA VAL A 547 3.80 1.91 -12.84
C VAL A 547 2.66 2.45 -13.67
N ALA A 548 2.31 1.74 -14.75
CA ALA A 548 1.14 2.09 -15.56
C ALA A 548 -0.13 1.47 -14.98
N SER A 549 -1.18 2.28 -14.92
CA SER A 549 -2.55 1.91 -14.55
C SER A 549 -3.51 2.20 -15.71
N GLN A 550 -4.82 2.02 -15.51
CA GLN A 550 -5.82 2.22 -16.57
C GLN A 550 -5.78 3.61 -17.21
N ASN A 551 -5.68 4.67 -16.40
CA ASN A 551 -5.80 6.07 -16.85
C ASN A 551 -4.52 6.89 -16.60
N TYR A 552 -3.52 6.29 -15.93
CA TYR A 552 -2.34 7.02 -15.49
C TYR A 552 -1.06 6.21 -15.61
N VAL A 553 0.05 6.89 -15.90
CA VAL A 553 1.37 6.43 -15.47
C VAL A 553 1.64 7.06 -14.10
N LEU A 554 1.50 6.25 -13.06
CA LEU A 554 1.61 6.68 -11.67
C LEU A 554 3.08 6.72 -11.25
N SER A 555 3.53 7.87 -10.77
CA SER A 555 4.75 8.04 -9.98
C SER A 555 4.34 8.05 -8.51
N ILE A 556 4.53 6.95 -7.79
CA ILE A 556 4.04 6.77 -6.42
C ILE A 556 5.19 7.00 -5.44
N THR A 557 5.02 7.91 -4.48
CA THR A 557 6.05 8.19 -3.46
C THR A 557 5.43 8.48 -2.10
N ALA A 558 6.26 8.48 -1.06
CA ALA A 558 5.84 8.71 0.31
C ALA A 558 6.32 10.07 0.81
N CYS A 559 5.43 10.87 1.40
CA CYS A 559 5.82 12.13 2.05
C CYS A 559 6.46 11.92 3.44
N LEU A 560 6.34 10.73 4.03
CA LEU A 560 6.80 10.36 5.38
C LEU A 560 6.06 11.15 6.48
N GLY A 561 4.75 11.32 6.32
CA GLY A 561 3.89 12.08 7.23
C GLY A 561 3.89 13.59 6.93
N HIS A 562 3.82 14.41 7.97
CA HIS A 562 3.88 15.88 7.85
C HIS A 562 5.21 16.32 7.24
N VAL A 563 5.15 17.28 6.33
CA VAL A 563 6.32 17.94 5.73
C VAL A 563 6.58 19.32 6.33
N VAL A 564 5.61 19.88 7.03
CA VAL A 564 5.72 21.17 7.72
C VAL A 564 4.99 21.12 9.06
N ASP A 565 5.38 21.97 10.01
CA ASP A 565 4.70 22.15 11.29
C ASP A 565 4.81 23.61 11.76
N LEU A 566 3.99 24.00 12.74
CA LEU A 566 3.96 25.37 13.26
C LEU A 566 5.34 25.79 13.79
N VAL A 567 5.80 26.97 13.38
CA VAL A 567 6.97 27.63 13.96
C VAL A 567 6.77 27.87 15.46
N THR A 568 7.86 28.06 16.20
CA THR A 568 7.81 28.24 17.67
C THR A 568 8.21 29.63 18.14
N ASP A 569 8.81 30.43 17.27
CA ASP A 569 9.52 31.68 17.55
C ASP A 569 8.87 32.93 16.94
N ARG A 570 7.84 32.78 16.09
CA ARG A 570 7.11 33.89 15.45
C ARG A 570 5.65 33.96 15.87
N GLY A 571 5.10 35.17 15.88
CA GLY A 571 3.72 35.44 16.28
C GLY A 571 3.44 34.98 17.71
N PHE A 572 2.16 34.76 18.03
CA PHE A 572 1.76 34.12 19.27
C PHE A 572 1.96 32.60 19.15
N HIS A 573 3.15 32.14 19.52
CA HIS A 573 3.56 30.72 19.51
C HIS A 573 3.34 29.98 18.18
N GLY A 574 3.56 30.68 17.06
CA GLY A 574 3.41 30.15 15.70
C GLY A 574 2.19 30.66 14.93
N VAL A 575 1.39 31.55 15.51
CA VAL A 575 0.21 32.13 14.85
C VAL A 575 0.31 33.65 14.88
N GLN A 576 0.23 34.29 13.71
CA GLN A 576 0.16 35.74 13.61
C GLN A 576 -1.27 36.22 13.91
N VAL A 577 -1.39 37.27 14.71
CA VAL A 577 -2.68 37.80 15.20
C VAL A 577 -2.80 39.27 14.78
N ASN A 578 -3.32 39.52 13.58
CA ASN A 578 -3.47 40.86 12.99
C ASN A 578 -4.90 41.03 12.46
N GLY A 579 -5.90 41.03 13.34
CA GLY A 579 -7.32 41.03 12.97
C GLY A 579 -7.85 39.64 12.58
N ASN A 580 -7.03 38.84 11.89
CA ASN A 580 -7.25 37.42 11.61
C ASN A 580 -6.17 36.55 12.29
N PHE A 581 -6.42 35.25 12.40
CA PHE A 581 -5.46 34.25 12.90
C PHE A 581 -4.79 33.53 11.73
N THR A 582 -3.49 33.77 11.55
CA THR A 582 -2.72 33.20 10.44
C THR A 582 -1.61 32.29 10.97
N PRO A 583 -1.80 30.96 10.91
CA PRO A 583 -0.76 29.99 11.22
C PRO A 583 0.48 30.16 10.34
N ILE A 584 1.66 30.05 10.95
CA ILE A 584 2.96 30.09 10.26
C ILE A 584 3.61 28.71 10.36
N TYR A 585 3.81 28.06 9.21
CA TYR A 585 4.41 26.74 9.11
C TYR A 585 5.82 26.81 8.51
N THR A 586 6.72 25.94 8.95
CA THR A 586 8.07 25.77 8.38
C THR A 586 8.42 24.29 8.26
N THR A 587 9.59 23.98 7.68
CA THR A 587 10.04 22.60 7.49
C THR A 587 10.28 21.88 8.81
N ILE A 588 10.08 20.56 8.79
CA ILE A 588 10.31 19.70 9.96
C ILE A 588 11.72 19.15 9.87
N LYS A 589 12.50 19.38 10.92
CA LYS A 589 13.82 18.79 11.12
C LYS A 589 13.72 17.64 12.12
N ARG A 590 14.37 16.51 11.83
CA ARG A 590 14.46 15.34 12.71
C ARG A 590 15.91 14.94 12.90
N CYS A 591 16.36 14.85 14.14
CA CYS A 591 17.68 14.30 14.43
C CYS A 591 17.70 12.79 14.19
N LYS A 592 18.61 12.28 13.35
CA LYS A 592 18.72 10.85 13.05
C LYS A 592 19.26 10.03 14.23
N ARG A 593 19.99 10.68 15.15
CA ARG A 593 20.55 10.03 16.34
C ARG A 593 19.53 9.83 17.47
N CYS A 594 18.80 10.89 17.84
CA CYS A 594 17.88 10.84 18.99
C CYS A 594 16.38 10.88 18.62
N ASN A 595 16.05 11.00 17.33
CA ASN A 595 14.69 11.11 16.79
C ASN A 595 13.89 12.34 17.25
N TYR A 596 14.52 13.31 17.90
CA TYR A 596 13.84 14.56 18.26
C TYR A 596 13.47 15.37 17.02
N GLN A 597 12.24 15.85 16.97
CA GLN A 597 11.71 16.70 15.90
C GLN A 597 11.57 18.14 16.36
N PHE A 598 11.95 19.09 15.50
CA PHE A 598 11.91 20.51 15.77
C PHE A 598 11.72 21.33 14.49
N THR A 599 11.32 22.59 14.63
CA THR A 599 11.09 23.54 13.53
C THR A 599 12.02 24.76 13.57
N ASN A 600 12.82 24.91 14.64
CA ASN A 600 13.72 26.05 14.80
C ASN A 600 14.84 26.06 13.74
N LYS A 601 15.33 27.26 13.41
CA LYS A 601 16.32 27.49 12.34
C LYS A 601 17.73 26.98 12.63
N GLN A 602 18.02 26.49 13.83
CA GLN A 602 19.31 25.90 14.18
C GLN A 602 19.68 24.66 13.33
N ASP A 603 20.97 24.45 13.12
CA ASP A 603 21.54 23.34 12.34
C ASP A 603 21.88 22.10 13.20
N THR A 604 21.91 22.27 14.52
CA THR A 604 22.15 21.19 15.49
C THR A 604 20.89 20.82 16.24
N CYS A 605 20.77 19.55 16.63
CA CYS A 605 19.66 19.05 17.43
C CYS A 605 19.62 19.74 18.81
N PRO A 606 18.50 20.34 19.23
CA PRO A 606 18.40 21.00 20.54
C PRO A 606 18.44 20.04 21.73
N MET A 607 18.19 18.74 21.50
CA MET A 607 18.17 17.73 22.57
C MET A 607 19.52 17.04 22.77
N CYS A 608 20.29 16.79 21.71
CA CYS A 608 21.53 16.02 21.80
C CYS A 608 22.76 16.70 21.15
N GLY A 609 22.60 17.92 20.61
CA GLY A 609 23.68 18.72 20.02
C GLY A 609 24.24 18.24 18.68
N HIS A 610 23.71 17.15 18.09
CA HIS A 610 24.22 16.58 16.85
C HIS A 610 23.71 17.28 15.59
N ASP A 611 24.51 17.30 14.55
CA ASP A 611 24.27 17.90 13.22
C ASP A 611 23.69 16.92 12.18
N ASP A 612 23.60 15.63 12.47
CA ASP A 612 22.95 14.65 11.59
C ASP A 612 21.41 14.80 11.64
N ILE A 613 20.92 15.74 10.83
CA ILE A 613 19.53 16.16 10.74
C ILE A 613 18.94 15.74 9.39
N ASP A 614 17.74 15.15 9.42
CA ASP A 614 16.87 14.99 8.27
C ASP A 614 15.89 16.17 8.19
N ASP A 615 15.97 16.97 7.13
CA ASP A 615 15.10 18.13 6.89
C ASP A 615 14.10 17.83 5.77
N SER A 616 12.82 18.09 6.03
CA SER A 616 11.75 17.94 5.03
C SER A 616 11.88 18.91 3.84
N ALA A 617 12.72 19.95 3.91
CA ALA A 617 13.01 20.84 2.79
C ALA A 617 13.45 20.09 1.53
N GLY A 618 14.34 19.11 1.68
CA GLY A 618 14.81 18.27 0.57
C GLY A 618 13.69 17.44 -0.04
N ARG A 619 12.79 16.90 0.80
CA ARG A 619 11.59 16.18 0.35
C ARG A 619 10.64 17.10 -0.41
N ILE A 620 10.37 18.30 0.10
CA ILE A 620 9.53 19.30 -0.55
C ILE A 620 10.09 19.67 -1.93
N TYR A 621 11.40 19.90 -2.04
CA TYR A 621 12.04 20.21 -3.32
C TYR A 621 11.85 19.08 -4.34
N SER A 622 12.11 17.83 -3.96
CA SER A 622 11.90 16.67 -4.83
C SER A 622 10.43 16.49 -5.22
N LEU A 623 9.48 16.66 -4.30
CA LEU A 623 8.05 16.60 -4.59
C LEU A 623 7.63 17.69 -5.58
N ARG A 624 8.16 18.91 -5.45
CA ARG A 624 7.93 20.02 -6.40
C ARG A 624 8.46 19.71 -7.79
N ASN A 625 9.65 19.11 -7.90
CA ASN A 625 10.22 18.70 -9.19
C ASN A 625 9.33 17.64 -9.85
N ILE A 626 8.95 16.58 -9.11
CA ILE A 626 8.11 15.51 -9.67
C ILE A 626 6.72 16.05 -10.05
N ALA A 627 6.13 16.92 -9.22
CA ALA A 627 4.84 17.55 -9.52
C ALA A 627 4.90 18.37 -10.81
N TYR A 628 5.94 19.20 -10.99
CA TYR A 628 6.14 19.94 -12.24
C TYR A 628 6.31 19.01 -13.44
N GLN A 629 7.03 17.90 -13.27
CA GLN A 629 7.22 16.89 -14.31
C GLN A 629 5.87 16.26 -14.71
N THR A 630 5.06 15.82 -13.75
CA THR A 630 3.81 15.10 -14.02
C THR A 630 2.65 16.01 -14.41
N GLY A 631 2.62 17.26 -13.95
CA GLY A 631 1.53 18.22 -14.17
C GLY A 631 0.24 17.92 -13.40
N PHE A 632 0.07 16.70 -12.88
CA PHE A 632 -1.06 16.25 -12.08
C PHE A 632 -0.57 15.50 -10.84
N VAL A 633 -1.16 15.79 -9.68
CA VAL A 633 -0.84 15.23 -8.37
C VAL A 633 -2.12 14.69 -7.73
N ILE A 634 -2.02 13.49 -7.17
CA ILE A 634 -3.06 12.81 -6.41
C ILE A 634 -2.51 12.58 -5.01
N ILE A 635 -3.23 13.00 -3.98
CA ILE A 635 -2.85 12.78 -2.59
C ILE A 635 -3.70 11.66 -2.00
N GLY A 636 -3.07 10.57 -1.61
CA GLY A 636 -3.65 9.37 -1.02
C GLY A 636 -3.23 9.18 0.45
N THR A 637 -3.26 10.25 1.24
CA THR A 637 -3.04 10.19 2.69
C THR A 637 -4.21 9.50 3.41
N ASP A 638 -3.99 9.12 4.67
CA ASP A 638 -5.02 8.55 5.54
C ASP A 638 -6.35 9.34 5.53
N PRO A 639 -7.50 8.64 5.62
CA PRO A 639 -8.81 9.26 5.54
C PRO A 639 -9.22 9.88 6.89
N ASP A 640 -8.38 10.70 7.51
CA ASP A 640 -8.70 11.44 8.75
C ASP A 640 -8.34 12.93 8.62
N ALA A 641 -8.72 13.74 9.62
CA ALA A 641 -8.43 15.17 9.61
C ALA A 641 -6.92 15.47 9.56
N GLU A 642 -6.07 14.58 10.09
CA GLU A 642 -4.62 14.71 10.02
C GLU A 642 -4.09 14.48 8.60
N GLY A 643 -4.55 13.42 7.93
CA GLY A 643 -4.25 13.13 6.54
C GLY A 643 -4.79 14.21 5.60
N GLU A 644 -5.94 14.82 5.90
CA GLU A 644 -6.49 15.94 5.15
C GLU A 644 -5.66 17.22 5.32
N LYS A 645 -5.12 17.48 6.52
CA LYS A 645 -4.14 18.57 6.73
C LYS A 645 -2.86 18.36 5.92
N ILE A 646 -2.30 17.16 5.92
CA ILE A 646 -1.11 16.85 5.11
C ILE A 646 -1.42 17.09 3.62
N ALA A 647 -2.61 16.67 3.17
CA ALA A 647 -3.04 16.90 1.80
C ALA A 647 -3.17 18.38 1.46
N TRP A 648 -3.70 19.18 2.39
CA TRP A 648 -3.79 20.63 2.24
C TRP A 648 -2.42 21.32 2.18
N ASP A 649 -1.48 20.92 3.04
CA ASP A 649 -0.10 21.45 3.00
C ASP A 649 0.58 21.15 1.68
N LEU A 650 0.51 19.90 1.23
CA LEU A 650 1.07 19.49 -0.05
C LEU A 650 0.41 20.25 -1.21
N LYS A 651 -0.93 20.40 -1.21
CA LYS A 651 -1.65 21.20 -2.21
C LYS A 651 -1.09 22.62 -2.30
N ASN A 652 -0.88 23.27 -1.17
CA ASN A 652 -0.37 24.63 -1.11
C ASN A 652 1.10 24.73 -1.53
N ILE A 653 1.94 23.84 -1.02
CA ILE A 653 3.39 23.80 -1.31
C ILE A 653 3.67 23.52 -2.79
N LEU A 654 2.79 22.77 -3.46
CA LEU A 654 2.85 22.39 -4.87
C LEU A 654 2.04 23.32 -5.79
N SER A 655 1.43 24.39 -5.24
CA SER A 655 0.60 25.31 -6.03
C SER A 655 1.38 25.92 -7.20
N GLY A 656 0.69 26.05 -8.34
CA GLY A 656 1.27 26.56 -9.59
C GLY A 656 2.18 25.59 -10.33
N LEU A 657 2.56 24.45 -9.74
CA LEU A 657 3.41 23.44 -10.40
C LEU A 657 2.59 22.33 -11.05
N ALA A 658 1.46 21.97 -10.44
CA ALA A 658 0.57 20.92 -10.91
C ALA A 658 -0.85 21.13 -10.40
N GLU A 659 -1.83 20.54 -11.10
CA GLU A 659 -3.16 20.36 -10.54
C GLU A 659 -3.12 19.28 -9.45
N VAL A 660 -3.77 19.53 -8.30
CA VAL A 660 -3.73 18.63 -7.13
C VAL A 660 -5.14 18.17 -6.77
N LYS A 661 -5.32 16.85 -6.66
CA LYS A 661 -6.57 16.20 -6.21
C LYS A 661 -6.32 15.25 -5.04
N ARG A 662 -7.39 14.86 -4.35
CA ARG A 662 -7.40 13.97 -3.18
C ARG A 662 -8.09 12.65 -3.55
N ALA A 663 -7.44 11.53 -3.25
CA ALA A 663 -7.99 10.18 -3.38
C ALA A 663 -8.18 9.58 -1.98
N GLU A 664 -9.43 9.32 -1.60
CA GLU A 664 -9.77 8.78 -0.28
C GLU A 664 -10.05 7.28 -0.34
N PHE A 665 -9.45 6.51 0.56
CA PHE A 665 -9.66 5.07 0.68
C PHE A 665 -9.47 4.60 2.12
N HIS A 666 -10.31 3.66 2.53
CA HIS A 666 -10.35 3.12 3.91
C HIS A 666 -9.64 1.76 4.05
N GLU A 667 -9.15 1.22 2.94
CA GLU A 667 -8.37 -0.01 2.86
C GLU A 667 -7.37 0.09 1.70
N VAL A 668 -6.19 -0.52 1.86
CA VAL A 668 -5.14 -0.54 0.82
C VAL A 668 -5.29 -1.83 0.01
N THR A 669 -6.32 -1.90 -0.84
CA THR A 669 -6.61 -3.05 -1.72
C THR A 669 -6.67 -2.61 -3.20
N PRO A 670 -6.42 -3.51 -4.17
CA PRO A 670 -6.50 -3.14 -5.59
C PRO A 670 -7.84 -2.48 -5.98
N SER A 671 -8.95 -3.03 -5.49
CA SER A 671 -10.30 -2.53 -5.77
C SER A 671 -10.57 -1.16 -5.14
N ALA A 672 -10.15 -0.93 -3.90
CA ALA A 672 -10.31 0.36 -3.23
C ALA A 672 -9.47 1.46 -3.88
N ILE A 673 -8.22 1.18 -4.24
CA ILE A 673 -7.35 2.16 -4.93
C ILE A 673 -7.90 2.51 -6.31
N ILE A 674 -8.34 1.53 -7.11
CA ILE A 674 -8.95 1.80 -8.42
C ILE A 674 -10.21 2.66 -8.26
N ARG A 675 -11.07 2.37 -7.28
CA ARG A 675 -12.26 3.18 -6.98
C ARG A 675 -11.89 4.60 -6.58
N ALA A 676 -10.87 4.77 -5.73
CA ALA A 676 -10.41 6.09 -5.28
C ALA A 676 -9.82 6.92 -6.43
N LEU A 677 -9.05 6.29 -7.33
CA LEU A 677 -8.49 6.95 -8.52
C LEU A 677 -9.56 7.39 -9.54
N SER A 678 -10.73 6.74 -9.52
CA SER A 678 -11.88 7.12 -10.35
C SER A 678 -12.79 8.17 -9.70
N ASN A 679 -12.71 8.35 -8.38
CA ASN A 679 -13.55 9.28 -7.60
C ASN A 679 -12.70 10.31 -6.87
N LEU A 680 -11.90 11.05 -7.64
CA LEU A 680 -11.03 12.11 -7.10
C LEU A 680 -11.87 13.31 -6.65
N ARG A 681 -11.53 13.87 -5.49
CA ARG A 681 -12.16 15.08 -4.95
C ARG A 681 -11.12 16.16 -4.68
N ASP A 682 -11.58 17.37 -4.34
CA ASP A 682 -10.72 18.39 -3.75
C ASP A 682 -10.52 18.15 -2.25
N VAL A 683 -9.51 18.80 -1.69
CA VAL A 683 -9.25 18.79 -0.24
C VAL A 683 -10.41 19.45 0.50
N ASN A 684 -10.90 18.81 1.55
CA ASN A 684 -11.97 19.29 2.41
C ASN A 684 -11.39 20.29 3.45
N GLU A 685 -11.61 21.58 3.23
CA GLU A 685 -11.12 22.64 4.11
C GLU A 685 -11.70 22.58 5.53
N ASP A 686 -12.86 21.96 5.76
CA ASP A 686 -13.48 21.94 7.08
C ASP A 686 -12.78 20.96 8.03
N LEU A 687 -12.36 19.80 7.51
CA LEU A 687 -11.46 18.87 8.21
C LEU A 687 -10.10 19.53 8.52
N VAL A 688 -9.60 20.34 7.59
CA VAL A 688 -8.34 21.09 7.78
C VAL A 688 -8.50 22.12 8.90
N LYS A 689 -9.58 22.92 8.92
CA LYS A 689 -9.87 23.88 9.99
C LYS A 689 -9.95 23.20 11.35
N ALA A 690 -10.65 22.07 11.45
CA ALA A 690 -10.73 21.30 12.69
C ALA A 690 -9.35 20.82 13.16
N GLN A 691 -8.51 20.35 12.23
CA GLN A 691 -7.13 19.96 12.54
C GLN A 691 -6.27 21.15 13.01
N ILE A 692 -6.37 22.31 12.33
CA ILE A 692 -5.60 23.51 12.68
C ILE A 692 -6.03 24.02 14.05
N LEU A 693 -7.34 24.15 14.31
CA LEU A 693 -7.87 24.55 15.62
C LEU A 693 -7.28 23.68 16.73
N ARG A 694 -7.33 22.36 16.56
CA ARG A 694 -6.72 21.40 17.50
C ARG A 694 -5.23 21.63 17.67
N ARG A 695 -4.48 21.81 16.57
CA ARG A 695 -3.03 21.96 16.61
C ARG A 695 -2.60 23.26 17.29
N VAL A 696 -3.32 24.36 17.00
CA VAL A 696 -3.10 25.69 17.59
C VAL A 696 -3.41 25.67 19.08
N GLU A 697 -4.53 25.10 19.49
CA GLU A 697 -4.91 25.06 20.90
C GLU A 697 -3.99 24.12 21.72
N ASP A 698 -3.68 22.92 21.20
CA ASP A 698 -2.67 22.03 21.81
C ASP A 698 -1.31 22.73 21.92
N ARG A 699 -0.94 23.60 20.96
CA ARG A 699 0.29 24.39 20.99
C ARG A 699 0.22 25.48 22.04
N TRP A 700 -0.81 26.31 22.06
CA TRP A 700 -0.94 27.44 22.97
C TRP A 700 -1.06 26.98 24.42
N ILE A 701 -2.03 26.11 24.73
CA ILE A 701 -2.20 25.56 26.09
C ILE A 701 -0.96 24.77 26.49
N GLY A 702 -0.53 23.84 25.64
CA GLY A 702 0.57 22.94 25.95
C GLY A 702 1.87 23.69 26.19
N PHE A 703 2.20 24.67 25.35
CA PHE A 703 3.45 25.43 25.46
C PHE A 703 3.44 26.38 26.66
N VAL A 704 2.38 27.18 26.84
CA VAL A 704 2.27 28.14 27.96
C VAL A 704 2.32 27.41 29.29
N LEU A 705 1.52 26.35 29.47
CA LEU A 705 1.54 25.57 30.71
C LEU A 705 2.88 24.84 30.92
N SER A 706 3.53 24.35 29.85
CA SER A 706 4.85 23.73 29.97
C SER A 706 5.91 24.75 30.41
N GLN A 707 5.90 25.97 29.87
CA GLN A 707 6.82 27.04 30.31
C GLN A 707 6.62 27.40 31.79
N LEU A 708 5.38 27.42 32.27
CA LEU A 708 5.08 27.63 33.68
C LEU A 708 5.62 26.49 34.55
N LEU A 709 5.52 25.23 34.09
CA LEU A 709 6.16 24.10 34.75
C LEU A 709 7.69 24.24 34.77
N TRP A 710 8.31 24.67 33.67
CA TRP A 710 9.77 24.86 33.60
C TRP A 710 10.23 25.93 34.57
N LYS A 711 9.54 27.08 34.64
CA LYS A 711 9.80 28.15 35.60
C LYS A 711 9.66 27.66 37.05
N ARG A 712 8.67 26.80 37.32
CA ARG A 712 8.38 26.32 38.68
C ARG A 712 9.34 25.21 39.14
N PHE A 713 9.69 24.28 38.26
CA PHE A 713 10.39 23.05 38.62
C PHE A 713 11.84 22.98 38.08
N GLY A 714 12.26 23.93 37.24
CA GLY A 714 13.61 23.98 36.66
C GLY A 714 13.91 22.89 35.63
N ASP A 715 12.89 22.18 35.13
CA ASP A 715 13.05 21.04 34.22
C ASP A 715 12.30 21.27 32.90
N TYR A 716 13.05 21.57 31.83
CA TYR A 716 12.56 21.77 30.46
C TYR A 716 11.97 20.49 29.83
N ASN A 717 12.18 19.33 30.44
CA ASN A 717 11.60 18.07 29.99
C ASN A 717 10.15 17.90 30.44
N LEU A 718 9.62 18.73 31.34
CA LEU A 718 8.22 18.67 31.74
C LEU A 718 7.30 19.16 30.62
N SER A 719 6.10 18.60 30.55
CA SER A 719 5.05 19.10 29.67
C SER A 719 3.69 19.06 30.33
N ALA A 720 2.85 20.01 29.95
CA ALA A 720 1.43 20.03 30.29
C ALA A 720 0.59 19.88 29.02
N GLY A 721 -0.61 19.35 29.17
CA GLY A 721 -1.57 19.25 28.08
C GLY A 721 -2.96 18.95 28.62
N ARG A 722 -3.99 19.47 27.94
CA ARG A 722 -5.39 19.36 28.38
C ARG A 722 -5.86 17.92 28.56
N VAL A 723 -5.40 16.99 27.71
CA VAL A 723 -5.77 15.57 27.81
C VAL A 723 -4.83 14.79 28.72
N GLN A 724 -3.54 15.16 28.72
CA GLN A 724 -2.51 14.50 29.51
C GLN A 724 -2.75 14.67 31.03
N THR A 725 -3.22 15.85 31.44
CA THR A 725 -3.34 16.22 32.86
C THR A 725 -4.52 15.54 33.57
N PRO A 726 -5.76 15.51 33.02
CA PRO A 726 -6.85 14.71 33.57
C PRO A 726 -6.51 13.23 33.70
N VAL A 727 -5.89 12.66 32.66
CA VAL A 727 -5.50 11.24 32.67
C VAL A 727 -4.48 10.95 33.78
N LEU A 728 -3.52 11.85 33.99
CA LEU A 728 -2.60 11.76 35.13
C LEU A 728 -3.35 11.85 36.46
N GLY A 729 -4.33 12.75 36.57
CA GLY A 729 -5.22 12.87 37.73
C GLY A 729 -5.96 11.58 38.06
N TRP A 730 -6.53 10.90 37.06
CA TRP A 730 -7.22 9.60 37.25
C TRP A 730 -6.28 8.55 37.83
N ILE A 731 -5.06 8.47 37.29
CA ILE A 731 -4.04 7.52 37.76
C ILE A 731 -3.62 7.86 39.20
N ILE A 732 -3.49 9.14 39.54
CA ILE A 732 -3.17 9.59 40.91
C ILE A 732 -4.30 9.24 41.88
N GLN A 733 -5.55 9.60 41.55
CA GLN A 733 -6.71 9.31 42.38
C GLN A 733 -6.85 7.80 42.61
N ARG A 734 -6.72 7.00 41.56
CA ARG A 734 -6.80 5.54 41.68
C ARG A 734 -5.65 4.96 42.51
N ALA A 735 -4.46 5.55 42.46
CA ALA A 735 -3.36 5.16 43.33
C ALA A 735 -3.61 5.52 44.81
N GLU A 736 -4.36 6.58 45.11
CA GLU A 736 -4.81 6.87 46.48
C GLU A 736 -5.89 5.88 46.95
N GLU A 737 -6.84 5.53 46.09
CA GLU A 737 -7.82 4.48 46.37
C GLU A 737 -7.16 3.13 46.63
N PHE A 738 -6.07 2.82 45.93
CA PHE A 738 -5.28 1.60 46.14
C PHE A 738 -4.58 1.55 47.51
N LYS A 739 -4.20 2.70 48.08
CA LYS A 739 -3.61 2.75 49.44
C LYS A 739 -4.66 2.49 50.51
N ARG A 740 -5.93 2.81 50.25
CA ARG A 740 -7.04 2.48 51.15
C ARG A 740 -7.21 0.96 51.14
N LYS A 741 -7.19 0.37 52.33
CA LYS A 741 -7.33 -1.07 52.52
C LYS A 741 -8.74 -1.35 53.00
N LYS A 742 -9.38 -2.36 52.41
CA LYS A 742 -10.62 -2.92 52.91
C LYS A 742 -10.42 -4.37 53.30
N LYS A 743 -11.06 -4.76 54.40
CA LYS A 743 -11.08 -6.13 54.86
C LYS A 743 -12.22 -6.85 54.17
N VAL A 744 -11.93 -7.98 53.54
CA VAL A 744 -12.93 -8.85 52.92
C VAL A 744 -12.78 -10.25 53.47
N ALA A 745 -13.91 -10.95 53.58
CA ALA A 745 -13.93 -12.36 53.90
C ALA A 745 -14.11 -13.15 52.60
N TYR A 746 -13.11 -13.95 52.26
CA TYR A 746 -13.15 -14.83 51.11
C TYR A 746 -13.51 -16.24 51.57
N ALA A 747 -14.49 -16.87 50.92
CA ALA A 747 -14.84 -18.27 51.12
C ALA A 747 -14.28 -19.10 49.95
N PRO A 748 -13.11 -19.75 50.10
CA PRO A 748 -12.47 -20.49 49.01
C PRO A 748 -13.35 -21.61 48.43
N GLN A 749 -14.14 -22.28 49.29
CA GLN A 749 -14.99 -23.40 48.93
C GLN A 749 -16.06 -23.02 47.90
N LEU A 750 -16.55 -21.78 47.97
CA LEU A 750 -17.59 -21.25 47.07
C LEU A 750 -17.05 -20.26 46.02
N GLY A 751 -15.80 -19.83 46.19
CA GLY A 751 -15.21 -18.75 45.40
C GLY A 751 -15.95 -17.42 45.56
N LEU A 752 -16.54 -17.17 46.74
CA LEU A 752 -17.33 -15.96 47.03
C LEU A 752 -16.56 -15.01 47.94
N THR A 753 -16.78 -13.72 47.72
CA THR A 753 -16.24 -12.65 48.57
C THR A 753 -17.40 -11.94 49.25
N PHE A 754 -17.31 -11.83 50.58
CA PHE A 754 -18.25 -11.13 51.44
C PHE A 754 -17.57 -9.86 51.97
N GLU A 755 -18.27 -8.74 51.85
CA GLU A 755 -17.83 -7.44 52.35
C GLU A 755 -18.67 -7.07 53.57
N GLU A 756 -18.13 -6.23 54.46
CA GLU A 756 -18.86 -5.65 55.60
C GLU A 756 -19.41 -6.66 56.61
N LEU A 757 -18.69 -7.77 56.86
CA LEU A 757 -19.00 -8.68 57.96
C LEU A 757 -18.56 -8.07 59.30
N GLU A 758 -19.42 -8.14 60.32
CA GLU A 758 -19.08 -7.70 61.69
C GLU A 758 -18.22 -8.76 62.39
N GLY A 759 -17.01 -8.38 62.83
CA GLY A 759 -16.06 -9.28 63.51
C GLY A 759 -15.21 -10.18 62.60
N GLU A 760 -14.33 -10.99 63.21
CA GLU A 760 -13.54 -12.05 62.54
C GLU A 760 -14.14 -13.44 62.80
N GLN A 761 -15.30 -13.70 62.18
CA GLN A 761 -15.93 -15.01 62.24
C GLN A 761 -15.13 -16.02 61.40
N LYS A 762 -14.63 -17.10 62.03
CA LYS A 762 -13.88 -18.15 61.30
C LYS A 762 -14.75 -18.93 60.31
N GLN A 763 -16.05 -19.00 60.59
CA GLN A 763 -17.02 -19.69 59.76
C GLN A 763 -18.25 -18.82 59.56
N LEU A 764 -18.84 -18.93 58.38
CA LEU A 764 -20.07 -18.24 58.00
C LEU A 764 -21.07 -19.28 57.51
N ARG A 765 -22.25 -19.29 58.11
CA ARG A 765 -23.37 -20.08 57.60
C ARG A 765 -24.02 -19.33 56.46
N VAL A 766 -23.95 -19.91 55.26
CA VAL A 766 -24.53 -19.34 54.04
C VAL A 766 -25.57 -20.31 53.51
N GLU A 767 -26.82 -19.85 53.39
CA GLU A 767 -27.86 -20.56 52.66
C GLU A 767 -27.85 -20.09 51.21
N ILE A 768 -27.74 -21.04 50.28
CA ILE A 768 -27.72 -20.80 48.84
C ILE A 768 -28.96 -21.45 48.26
N SER A 769 -29.83 -20.65 47.64
CA SER A 769 -30.99 -21.16 46.90
C SER A 769 -30.97 -20.66 45.46
N LEU A 770 -31.25 -21.57 44.52
CA LEU A 770 -31.45 -21.21 43.13
C LEU A 770 -32.81 -20.52 42.99
N ILE A 771 -32.81 -19.27 42.55
CA ILE A 771 -34.04 -18.48 42.36
C ILE A 771 -34.53 -18.63 40.92
N GLU A 772 -33.60 -18.69 39.97
CA GLU A 772 -33.92 -18.65 38.55
C GLU A 772 -32.83 -19.37 37.74
N GLU A 773 -33.25 -20.24 36.83
CA GLU A 773 -32.41 -20.78 35.76
C GLU A 773 -33.02 -20.36 34.44
N ARG A 774 -32.25 -19.65 33.61
CA ARG A 774 -32.69 -19.23 32.27
C ARG A 774 -31.64 -19.53 31.22
N GLN A 775 -32.13 -19.85 30.02
CA GLN A 775 -31.32 -19.86 28.81
C GLN A 775 -31.60 -18.58 28.03
N GLU A 776 -30.54 -17.89 27.66
CA GLU A 776 -30.62 -16.60 26.97
C GLU A 776 -29.76 -16.68 25.71
N LYS A 777 -30.29 -16.19 24.58
CA LYS A 777 -29.49 -15.94 23.39
C LYS A 777 -28.84 -14.58 23.52
N ARG A 778 -27.52 -14.53 23.34
CA ARG A 778 -26.75 -13.30 23.37
C ARG A 778 -26.15 -12.97 22.03
N LEU A 779 -26.16 -11.69 21.72
CA LEU A 779 -25.41 -11.15 20.59
C LEU A 779 -23.91 -11.28 20.87
N PRO A 780 -23.12 -11.66 19.85
CA PRO A 780 -21.67 -11.50 19.90
C PRO A 780 -21.30 -10.05 20.15
N LEU A 781 -20.07 -9.78 20.58
CA LEU A 781 -19.62 -8.40 20.75
C LEU A 781 -19.43 -7.70 19.39
N PRO A 782 -19.57 -6.37 19.32
CA PRO A 782 -19.35 -5.60 18.09
C PRO A 782 -17.92 -5.78 17.55
N PRO A 783 -17.70 -5.49 16.25
CA PRO A 783 -16.36 -5.45 15.69
C PRO A 783 -15.51 -4.38 16.37
N TYR A 784 -14.19 -4.46 16.23
CA TYR A 784 -13.29 -3.57 16.95
C TYR A 784 -13.41 -2.12 16.48
N THR A 785 -13.51 -1.22 17.45
CA THR A 785 -13.03 0.16 17.36
C THR A 785 -11.57 0.22 17.86
N THR A 786 -10.90 1.37 17.71
CA THR A 786 -9.52 1.53 18.18
C THR A 786 -9.38 1.27 19.68
N ASP A 787 -10.30 1.78 20.51
CA ASP A 787 -10.24 1.62 21.96
C ASP A 787 -10.39 0.17 22.40
N GLU A 788 -11.37 -0.56 21.86
CA GLU A 788 -11.57 -1.98 22.17
C GLU A 788 -10.43 -2.86 21.63
N MET A 789 -9.87 -2.54 20.46
CA MET A 789 -8.68 -3.24 19.94
C MET A 789 -7.48 -3.05 20.88
N LEU A 790 -7.20 -1.81 21.32
CA LEU A 790 -6.08 -1.53 22.21
C LEU A 790 -6.25 -2.16 23.59
N ARG A 791 -7.49 -2.20 24.09
CA ARG A 791 -7.85 -2.88 25.33
C ARG A 791 -7.54 -4.38 25.25
N ASP A 792 -8.01 -5.04 24.21
CA ASP A 792 -7.81 -6.48 24.04
C ASP A 792 -6.35 -6.82 23.72
N ALA A 793 -5.65 -6.01 22.93
CA ALA A 793 -4.22 -6.17 22.69
C ALA A 793 -3.41 -6.09 24.00
N ASN A 794 -3.76 -5.19 24.92
CA ASN A 794 -3.11 -5.11 26.23
C ASN A 794 -3.49 -6.29 27.15
N ARG A 795 -4.78 -6.63 27.22
CA ARG A 795 -5.28 -7.70 28.10
C ARG A 795 -4.79 -9.08 27.65
N ILE A 796 -4.93 -9.39 26.37
CA ILE A 796 -4.70 -10.72 25.78
C ILE A 796 -3.23 -10.87 25.35
N MET A 797 -2.69 -9.89 24.62
CA MET A 797 -1.34 -9.99 24.05
C MET A 797 -0.25 -9.31 24.88
N HIS A 798 -0.64 -8.59 25.95
CA HIS A 798 0.29 -7.88 26.84
C HIS A 798 1.10 -6.77 26.14
N LEU A 799 0.54 -6.22 25.06
CA LEU A 799 1.14 -5.12 24.33
C LEU A 799 0.87 -3.78 25.01
N SER A 800 1.82 -2.85 24.92
CA SER A 800 1.55 -1.45 25.20
C SER A 800 0.63 -0.86 24.12
N SER A 801 -0.11 0.19 24.44
CA SER A 801 -1.02 0.83 23.48
C SER A 801 -0.27 1.37 22.25
N ASN A 802 0.97 1.84 22.43
CA ASN A 802 1.82 2.31 21.34
C ASN A 802 2.25 1.15 20.42
N ALA A 803 2.71 0.04 21.00
CA ALA A 803 3.08 -1.15 20.22
C ALA A 803 1.88 -1.70 19.43
N ALA A 804 0.71 -1.82 20.06
CA ALA A 804 -0.50 -2.27 19.40
C ALA A 804 -0.94 -1.35 18.26
N MET A 805 -0.90 -0.02 18.44
CA MET A 805 -1.18 0.94 17.36
C MET A 805 -0.21 0.81 16.19
N LYS A 806 1.09 0.64 16.47
CA LYS A 806 2.10 0.47 15.43
C LYS A 806 1.85 -0.80 14.60
N LEU A 807 1.58 -1.94 15.26
CA LEU A 807 1.24 -3.18 14.57
C LEU A 807 -0.03 -3.03 13.72
N ALA A 808 -1.06 -2.33 14.23
CA ALA A 808 -2.28 -2.07 13.49
C ALA A 808 -2.04 -1.18 12.26
N GLN A 809 -1.18 -0.15 12.40
CA GLN A 809 -0.75 0.68 11.29
C GLN A 809 -0.02 -0.15 10.22
N ASP A 810 0.93 -0.99 10.62
CA ASP A 810 1.66 -1.87 9.70
C ASP A 810 0.73 -2.84 8.95
N LEU A 811 -0.30 -3.39 9.64
CA LEU A 811 -1.33 -4.25 9.03
C LEU A 811 -2.22 -3.48 8.03
N PHE A 812 -2.63 -2.26 8.37
CA PHE A 812 -3.44 -1.40 7.50
C PHE A 812 -2.66 -0.99 6.24
N GLU A 813 -1.42 -0.50 6.40
CA GLU A 813 -0.56 -0.09 5.27
C GLU A 813 -0.20 -1.26 4.36
N SER A 814 -0.20 -2.48 4.91
CA SER A 814 -0.03 -3.74 4.17
C SER A 814 -1.31 -4.23 3.47
N GLY A 815 -2.44 -3.54 3.63
CA GLY A 815 -3.71 -3.87 3.00
C GLY A 815 -4.45 -5.06 3.64
N LEU A 816 -4.13 -5.40 4.88
CA LEU A 816 -4.67 -6.59 5.57
C LEU A 816 -5.89 -6.28 6.44
N ILE A 817 -6.00 -5.06 6.95
CA ILE A 817 -7.15 -4.58 7.71
C ILE A 817 -7.61 -3.21 7.19
N THR A 818 -8.84 -2.84 7.53
CA THR A 818 -9.36 -1.48 7.34
C THR A 818 -8.64 -0.47 8.23
N TYR A 819 -8.89 0.82 8.01
CA TYR A 819 -8.27 1.90 8.76
C TYR A 819 -8.44 1.74 10.28
N HIS A 820 -7.31 1.72 10.99
CA HIS A 820 -7.21 1.31 12.39
C HIS A 820 -7.53 2.42 13.41
N ARG A 821 -7.72 3.67 12.96
CA ARG A 821 -8.09 4.83 13.81
C ARG A 821 -9.56 5.18 13.60
N THR A 822 -10.44 4.41 14.23
CA THR A 822 -11.90 4.50 14.07
C THR A 822 -12.57 4.34 15.44
N ASP A 823 -13.62 5.11 15.65
CA ASP A 823 -14.51 5.00 16.80
C ASP A 823 -15.89 4.43 16.43
N SER A 824 -16.05 4.02 15.17
CA SER A 824 -17.28 3.46 14.62
C SER A 824 -17.24 1.93 14.61
N THR A 825 -18.38 1.31 14.95
CA THR A 825 -18.60 -0.12 14.79
C THR A 825 -19.26 -0.48 13.46
N HIS A 826 -19.52 0.52 12.58
CA HIS A 826 -20.18 0.33 11.31
C HIS A 826 -19.45 -0.68 10.40
N VAL A 827 -20.23 -1.50 9.68
CA VAL A 827 -19.74 -2.49 8.71
C VAL A 827 -20.35 -2.19 7.34
N SER A 828 -19.49 -2.03 6.33
CA SER A 828 -19.90 -1.80 4.95
C SER A 828 -20.41 -3.07 4.26
N ASP A 829 -21.10 -2.92 3.12
CA ASP A 829 -21.53 -4.06 2.29
C ASP A 829 -20.36 -4.95 1.84
N VAL A 830 -19.18 -4.34 1.62
CA VAL A 830 -17.96 -5.08 1.30
C VAL A 830 -17.57 -5.96 2.48
N GLY A 831 -17.57 -5.40 3.70
CA GLY A 831 -17.34 -6.13 4.94
C GLY A 831 -18.33 -7.28 5.13
N LEU A 832 -19.62 -7.04 4.92
CA LEU A 832 -20.65 -8.08 5.04
C LEU A 832 -20.40 -9.25 4.08
N ARG A 833 -20.02 -8.99 2.83
CA ARG A 833 -19.65 -10.04 1.87
C ARG A 833 -18.45 -10.87 2.32
N ILE A 834 -17.43 -10.22 2.87
CA ILE A 834 -16.23 -10.89 3.42
C ILE A 834 -16.63 -11.84 4.55
N ALA A 835 -17.46 -11.38 5.49
CA ALA A 835 -17.91 -12.22 6.60
C ALA A 835 -18.80 -13.37 6.11
N LYS A 836 -19.70 -13.11 5.15
CA LYS A 836 -20.56 -14.13 4.54
C LYS A 836 -19.75 -15.24 3.87
N GLU A 837 -18.69 -14.89 3.14
CA GLU A 837 -17.83 -15.86 2.47
C GLU A 837 -17.12 -16.80 3.45
N PHE A 838 -16.72 -16.31 4.63
CA PHE A 838 -16.05 -17.13 5.65
C PHE A 838 -17.01 -17.92 6.53
N LEU A 839 -18.12 -17.29 6.98
CA LEU A 839 -19.04 -17.90 7.93
C LEU A 839 -20.04 -18.86 7.26
N GLY A 840 -20.36 -18.67 5.98
CA GLY A 840 -21.35 -19.48 5.28
C GLY A 840 -22.72 -19.38 5.96
N GLU A 841 -23.27 -20.51 6.39
CA GLU A 841 -24.60 -20.59 6.99
C GLU A 841 -24.72 -19.85 8.33
N ASP A 842 -23.62 -19.70 9.07
CA ASP A 842 -23.61 -19.00 10.37
C ASP A 842 -23.57 -17.48 10.24
N PHE A 843 -23.56 -16.94 9.01
CA PHE A 843 -23.63 -15.51 8.76
C PHE A 843 -25.03 -14.95 9.05
N VAL A 844 -25.09 -13.84 9.79
CA VAL A 844 -26.34 -13.07 10.00
C VAL A 844 -26.32 -11.74 9.24
N GLY A 845 -25.16 -11.10 9.12
CA GLY A 845 -25.02 -9.79 8.50
C GLY A 845 -25.54 -8.66 9.39
N ARG A 846 -24.64 -8.00 10.13
CA ARG A 846 -24.96 -6.88 11.02
C ARG A 846 -24.14 -5.66 10.64
N HIS A 847 -24.81 -4.58 10.27
CA HIS A 847 -24.17 -3.28 10.08
C HIS A 847 -23.71 -2.63 11.39
N TRP A 848 -24.23 -3.09 12.53
CA TRP A 848 -23.99 -2.55 13.88
C TRP A 848 -24.48 -1.12 14.07
N SER A 849 -23.63 -0.11 13.94
CA SER A 849 -24.04 1.30 14.06
C SER A 849 -24.72 1.78 12.78
N THR A 850 -25.86 2.47 12.92
CA THR A 850 -26.61 3.11 11.83
C THR A 850 -26.13 4.52 11.50
N ALA A 851 -25.33 5.15 12.37
CA ALA A 851 -24.64 6.36 12.00
C ALA A 851 -23.59 5.99 10.95
N GLU A 852 -23.82 6.39 9.69
CA GLU A 852 -22.77 6.56 8.69
C GLU A 852 -21.78 7.61 9.23
N GLY A 853 -20.96 7.22 10.20
CA GLY A 853 -19.72 7.92 10.49
C GLY A 853 -18.81 7.75 9.27
N ALA A 854 -17.93 8.72 9.03
CA ALA A 854 -16.98 8.69 7.91
C ALA A 854 -16.06 7.45 7.89
N HIS A 855 -16.08 6.59 8.92
CA HIS A 855 -15.16 5.46 9.08
C HIS A 855 -15.88 4.13 9.36
N GLU A 856 -15.35 3.07 8.77
CA GLU A 856 -15.71 1.68 9.05
C GLU A 856 -15.01 1.19 10.33
N CYS A 857 -15.52 0.11 10.94
CA CYS A 857 -14.82 -0.61 12.01
C CYS A 857 -13.48 -1.22 11.56
N ILE A 858 -12.67 -1.67 12.52
CA ILE A 858 -11.43 -2.41 12.26
C ILE A 858 -11.78 -3.87 11.95
N ARG A 859 -11.55 -4.29 10.70
CA ARG A 859 -11.84 -5.63 10.19
C ARG A 859 -10.78 -6.09 9.17
N PRO A 860 -10.65 -7.40 8.90
CA PRO A 860 -9.85 -7.89 7.77
C PRO A 860 -10.42 -7.41 6.43
N THR A 861 -9.53 -7.23 5.44
CA THR A 861 -9.89 -6.87 4.05
C THR A 861 -10.27 -8.06 3.19
N ARG A 862 -9.95 -9.28 3.65
CA ARG A 862 -10.20 -10.54 2.94
C ARG A 862 -10.71 -11.61 3.91
N PRO A 863 -11.44 -12.64 3.43
CA PRO A 863 -12.00 -13.72 4.26
C PRO A 863 -10.93 -14.76 4.64
N TRP A 864 -9.76 -14.31 5.08
CA TRP A 864 -8.62 -15.16 5.38
C TRP A 864 -8.31 -15.13 6.86
N ASP A 865 -8.40 -16.27 7.53
CA ASP A 865 -7.88 -16.41 8.88
C ASP A 865 -6.35 -16.25 8.89
N ARG A 866 -5.76 -16.29 10.09
CA ARG A 866 -4.31 -16.14 10.26
C ARG A 866 -3.51 -17.13 9.41
N PHE A 867 -3.93 -18.40 9.34
CA PHE A 867 -3.16 -19.45 8.69
C PHE A 867 -3.25 -19.34 7.17
N THR A 868 -4.43 -19.03 6.64
CA THR A 868 -4.66 -18.74 5.24
C THR A 868 -3.85 -17.52 4.80
N LEU A 869 -3.85 -16.44 5.60
CA LEU A 869 -3.03 -15.27 5.31
C LEU A 869 -1.53 -15.64 5.26
N GLN A 870 -1.03 -16.38 6.25
CA GLN A 870 0.36 -16.85 6.25
C GLN A 870 0.68 -17.67 4.99
N ARG A 871 -0.22 -18.58 4.59
CA ARG A 871 -0.10 -19.37 3.37
C ARG A 871 -0.02 -18.50 2.13
N MET A 872 -0.93 -17.52 1.99
CA MET A 872 -0.96 -16.60 0.85
C MET A 872 0.32 -15.76 0.74
N ILE A 873 0.94 -15.41 1.87
CA ILE A 873 2.24 -14.72 1.90
C ILE A 873 3.35 -15.67 1.43
N TYR A 874 3.40 -16.91 1.94
CA TYR A 874 4.43 -17.89 1.54
C TYR A 874 4.37 -18.24 0.05
N GLU A 875 3.17 -18.36 -0.50
CA GLU A 875 2.95 -18.61 -1.93
C GLU A 875 3.25 -17.38 -2.80
N GLY A 876 3.40 -16.21 -2.19
CA GLY A 876 3.66 -14.94 -2.87
C GLY A 876 2.43 -14.37 -3.58
N VAL A 877 1.23 -14.70 -3.11
CA VAL A 877 -0.04 -14.10 -3.54
C VAL A 877 -0.15 -12.68 -2.97
N VAL A 878 0.20 -12.53 -1.68
CA VAL A 878 0.23 -11.23 -0.99
C VAL A 878 1.69 -10.78 -0.88
N PRO A 879 2.10 -9.70 -1.57
CA PRO A 879 3.49 -9.28 -1.63
C PRO A 879 3.85 -8.38 -0.44
N VAL A 880 3.62 -8.86 0.79
CA VAL A 880 3.96 -8.18 2.05
C VAL A 880 5.26 -8.74 2.63
N GLU A 881 6.04 -7.88 3.26
CA GLU A 881 7.32 -8.19 3.88
C GLU A 881 7.36 -7.55 5.27
N GLY A 882 8.08 -8.15 6.22
CA GLY A 882 8.30 -7.56 7.54
C GLY A 882 7.24 -7.83 8.61
N LEU A 883 6.24 -8.68 8.33
CA LEU A 883 5.26 -9.10 9.33
C LEU A 883 5.87 -10.07 10.34
N THR A 884 5.69 -9.77 11.63
CA THR A 884 6.18 -10.58 12.77
C THR A 884 5.08 -11.49 13.32
N ALA A 885 5.42 -12.37 14.26
CA ALA A 885 4.45 -13.19 14.97
C ALA A 885 3.38 -12.34 15.70
N GLU A 886 3.76 -11.17 16.23
CA GLU A 886 2.84 -10.24 16.89
C GLU A 886 1.84 -9.63 15.89
N HIS A 887 2.25 -9.34 14.65
CA HIS A 887 1.34 -8.89 13.60
C HIS A 887 0.27 -9.94 13.31
N PHE A 888 0.68 -11.21 13.15
CA PHE A 888 -0.25 -12.30 12.91
C PHE A 888 -1.18 -12.56 14.10
N ALA A 889 -0.70 -12.36 15.33
CA ALA A 889 -1.52 -12.49 16.52
C ALA A 889 -2.55 -11.35 16.66
N LEU A 890 -2.16 -10.10 16.36
CA LEU A 890 -3.08 -8.98 16.33
C LEU A 890 -4.11 -9.13 15.21
N TYR A 891 -3.67 -9.55 14.02
CA TYR A 891 -4.56 -9.87 12.90
C TYR A 891 -5.56 -10.97 13.25
N ASP A 892 -5.11 -12.07 13.88
CA ASP A 892 -5.99 -13.16 14.32
C ASP A 892 -7.04 -12.67 15.33
N MET A 893 -6.63 -11.84 16.28
CA MET A 893 -7.53 -11.22 17.24
C MET A 893 -8.61 -10.38 16.53
N ILE A 894 -8.20 -9.53 15.58
CA ILE A 894 -9.11 -8.70 14.77
C ILE A 894 -10.06 -9.57 13.95
N PHE A 895 -9.52 -10.55 13.23
CA PHE A 895 -10.27 -11.47 12.38
C PHE A 895 -11.33 -12.22 13.17
N ARG A 896 -10.95 -12.83 14.30
CA ARG A 896 -11.86 -13.59 15.18
C ARG A 896 -12.98 -12.73 15.74
N ARG A 897 -12.66 -11.54 16.25
CA ARG A 897 -13.67 -10.60 16.79
C ARG A 897 -14.63 -10.14 15.70
N TYR A 898 -14.11 -9.84 14.52
CA TYR A 898 -14.93 -9.42 13.38
C TYR A 898 -15.87 -10.53 12.92
N MET A 899 -15.36 -11.75 12.69
CA MET A 899 -16.17 -12.88 12.27
C MET A 899 -17.21 -13.25 13.34
N ALA A 900 -16.85 -13.22 14.63
CA ALA A 900 -17.81 -13.41 15.71
C ALA A 900 -18.94 -12.36 15.67
N SER A 901 -18.62 -11.08 15.43
CA SER A 901 -19.62 -10.00 15.35
C SER A 901 -20.67 -10.19 14.25
N GLN A 902 -20.34 -10.95 13.20
CA GLN A 902 -21.21 -11.24 12.05
C GLN A 902 -21.86 -12.62 12.11
N CYS A 903 -21.54 -13.41 13.14
CA CYS A 903 -22.01 -14.77 13.36
C CYS A 903 -23.38 -14.81 14.06
N ARG A 904 -24.11 -15.92 13.98
CA ARG A 904 -25.32 -16.18 14.78
C ARG A 904 -25.10 -15.94 16.27
N GLU A 905 -26.19 -15.62 16.95
CA GLU A 905 -26.23 -15.51 18.42
C GLU A 905 -25.73 -16.81 19.08
N PHE A 906 -25.16 -16.68 20.26
CA PHE A 906 -24.73 -17.81 21.06
C PHE A 906 -25.63 -17.96 22.29
N GLU A 907 -25.78 -19.19 22.77
CA GLU A 907 -26.63 -19.51 23.90
C GLU A 907 -25.80 -19.50 25.18
N VAL A 908 -26.31 -18.84 26.22
CA VAL A 908 -25.76 -18.87 27.57
C VAL A 908 -26.78 -19.44 28.54
N LYS A 909 -26.29 -20.24 29.48
CA LYS A 909 -27.06 -20.73 30.62
C LYS A 909 -26.70 -19.89 31.83
N ILE A 910 -27.69 -19.17 32.37
CA ILE A 910 -27.51 -18.28 33.53
C ILE A 910 -28.27 -18.87 34.70
N LYS A 911 -27.59 -19.00 35.84
CA LYS A 911 -28.20 -19.36 37.13
C LYS A 911 -28.11 -18.18 38.08
N LYS A 912 -29.22 -17.83 38.70
CA LYS A 912 -29.36 -16.76 39.67
C LYS A 912 -29.58 -17.35 41.06
N TYR A 913 -28.68 -17.02 41.98
CA TYR A 913 -28.68 -17.57 43.33
C TYR A 913 -29.00 -16.48 44.36
N LEU A 914 -29.82 -16.81 45.35
CA LEU A 914 -29.98 -16.04 46.57
C LEU A 914 -28.99 -16.57 47.59
N LEU A 915 -28.17 -15.69 48.13
CA LEU A 915 -27.29 -15.97 49.26
C LEU A 915 -27.90 -15.34 50.50
N LYS A 916 -28.27 -16.13 51.50
CA LYS A 916 -28.67 -15.63 52.83
C LYS A 916 -27.57 -15.90 53.85
N PHE A 917 -27.13 -14.86 54.54
CA PHE A 917 -26.10 -14.93 55.57
C PHE A 917 -26.23 -13.72 56.52
N LEU A 918 -26.10 -13.94 57.84
CA LEU A 918 -26.15 -12.87 58.87
C LEU A 918 -27.29 -11.85 58.65
N ASP A 919 -28.52 -12.34 58.44
CA ASP A 919 -29.72 -11.54 58.17
C ASP A 919 -29.66 -10.63 56.91
N ARG A 920 -28.69 -10.88 56.03
CA ARG A 920 -28.54 -10.21 54.73
C ARG A 920 -28.89 -11.16 53.59
N GLU A 921 -29.41 -10.58 52.51
CA GLU A 921 -29.67 -11.28 51.27
C GLU A 921 -28.85 -10.66 50.13
N LYS A 922 -28.15 -11.49 49.36
CA LYS A 922 -27.39 -11.07 48.18
C LYS A 922 -27.74 -11.94 47.00
N ILE A 923 -28.15 -11.31 45.90
CA ILE A 923 -28.41 -11.99 44.65
C ILE A 923 -27.15 -11.97 43.79
N ILE A 924 -26.80 -13.11 43.21
CA ILE A 924 -25.71 -13.23 42.25
C ILE A 924 -26.16 -14.01 41.01
N GLU A 925 -25.68 -13.59 39.85
CA GLU A 925 -25.89 -14.30 38.58
C GLU A 925 -24.55 -14.89 38.11
N ARG A 926 -24.57 -16.15 37.67
CA ARG A 926 -23.41 -16.85 37.09
C ARG A 926 -23.77 -17.40 35.72
N ILE A 927 -22.88 -17.20 34.75
CA ILE A 927 -22.94 -17.89 33.46
C ILE A 927 -22.25 -19.24 33.66
N VAL A 928 -23.03 -20.32 33.70
CA VAL A 928 -22.52 -21.65 34.05
C VAL A 928 -22.19 -22.51 32.83
N ASP A 929 -22.76 -22.16 31.68
CA ASP A 929 -22.46 -22.77 30.39
C ASP A 929 -22.69 -21.77 29.26
N ALA A 930 -21.94 -21.91 28.17
CA ALA A 930 -22.10 -21.08 26.98
C ALA A 930 -21.62 -21.85 25.73
N LYS A 931 -22.45 -21.85 24.68
CA LYS A 931 -22.18 -22.59 23.43
C LYS A 931 -22.57 -21.79 22.19
N GLY A 932 -21.84 -21.99 21.10
CA GLY A 932 -22.13 -21.41 19.79
C GLY A 932 -20.87 -20.97 19.04
N ARG A 933 -20.93 -20.97 17.71
CA ARG A 933 -19.79 -20.67 16.83
C ARG A 933 -19.17 -19.29 17.09
N ALA A 934 -19.96 -18.29 17.46
CA ALA A 934 -19.45 -16.97 17.82
C ALA A 934 -18.49 -17.02 19.02
N LEU A 935 -18.75 -17.90 19.99
CA LEU A 935 -17.93 -18.09 21.19
C LEU A 935 -16.64 -18.88 20.88
N GLU A 936 -16.72 -19.84 19.96
CA GLU A 936 -15.56 -20.58 19.45
C GLU A 936 -14.58 -19.65 18.72
N LEU A 937 -15.12 -18.73 17.92
CA LEU A 937 -14.34 -17.70 17.25
C LEU A 937 -13.73 -16.72 18.25
N TYR A 938 -14.54 -16.20 19.17
CA TYR A 938 -14.12 -15.21 20.15
C TYR A 938 -14.81 -15.40 21.51
N ARG A 939 -14.03 -15.74 22.54
CA ARG A 939 -14.52 -15.95 23.91
C ARG A 939 -14.86 -14.62 24.59
N SER A 940 -16.14 -14.23 24.50
CA SER A 940 -16.67 -12.96 25.02
C SER A 940 -17.18 -13.03 26.46
N VAL A 941 -17.45 -14.22 26.99
CA VAL A 941 -17.99 -14.45 28.34
C VAL A 941 -17.04 -15.31 29.18
N VAL A 942 -17.11 -15.11 30.50
CA VAL A 942 -16.43 -15.97 31.48
C VAL A 942 -17.45 -17.02 31.93
N ILE A 943 -17.03 -18.29 31.95
CA ILE A 943 -17.84 -19.39 32.46
C ILE A 943 -17.45 -19.61 33.92
N ASP A 944 -18.39 -19.39 34.81
CA ASP A 944 -18.26 -19.59 36.24
C ASP A 944 -18.64 -21.02 36.63
N LYS A 945 -18.09 -21.51 37.74
CA LYS A 945 -18.56 -22.76 38.35
C LYS A 945 -19.95 -22.58 38.94
N GLU A 946 -20.81 -23.59 38.88
CA GLU A 946 -22.08 -23.60 39.60
C GLU A 946 -21.85 -23.48 41.12
N LEU A 947 -22.82 -22.91 41.82
CA LEU A 947 -22.86 -22.93 43.28
C LEU A 947 -23.71 -24.10 43.77
N PRO A 948 -23.29 -24.78 44.84
CA PRO A 948 -24.09 -25.83 45.44
C PRO A 948 -25.32 -25.23 46.16
N GLU A 949 -26.43 -25.94 46.15
CA GLU A 949 -27.68 -25.52 46.80
C GLU A 949 -27.79 -26.12 48.20
N GLY A 950 -28.34 -25.36 49.14
CA GLY A 950 -28.49 -25.75 50.54
C GLY A 950 -27.73 -24.84 51.49
N VAL A 951 -27.59 -25.31 52.73
CA VAL A 951 -26.96 -24.58 53.82
C VAL A 951 -25.54 -25.09 54.01
N PHE A 952 -24.56 -24.18 53.91
CA PHE A 952 -23.14 -24.50 54.02
C PHE A 952 -22.50 -23.67 55.12
N ASP A 953 -21.73 -24.34 55.98
CA ASP A 953 -20.78 -23.67 56.86
C ASP A 953 -19.47 -23.52 56.09
N VAL A 954 -19.16 -22.29 55.69
CA VAL A 954 -17.93 -22.00 54.92
C VAL A 954 -16.87 -21.38 55.81
N GLU A 955 -15.63 -21.81 55.62
CA GLU A 955 -14.50 -21.17 56.30
C GLU A 955 -14.16 -19.86 55.62
N LEU A 956 -13.94 -18.83 56.44
CA LEU A 956 -13.61 -17.50 55.96
C LEU A 956 -12.12 -17.24 56.09
N GLU A 957 -11.49 -16.94 54.96
CA GLU A 957 -10.18 -16.34 54.90
C GLU A 957 -10.32 -14.82 54.85
N TYR A 958 -9.97 -14.15 55.95
CA TYR A 958 -9.91 -12.69 55.96
C TYR A 958 -8.67 -12.21 55.23
N ARG A 959 -8.91 -11.45 54.16
CA ARG A 959 -7.86 -10.84 53.35
C ARG A 959 -7.99 -9.33 53.45
N ILE A 960 -6.86 -8.66 53.67
CA ILE A 960 -6.78 -7.22 53.56
C ILE A 960 -6.41 -6.91 52.11
N ILE A 961 -7.39 -6.46 51.33
CA ILE A 961 -7.20 -6.12 49.92
C ILE A 961 -7.27 -4.60 49.73
N PRO A 962 -6.66 -4.06 48.65
CA PRO A 962 -6.88 -2.68 48.25
C PRO A 962 -8.36 -2.40 47.96
N SER A 963 -8.84 -1.19 48.27
CA SER A 963 -10.20 -0.76 47.93
C SER A 963 -10.43 -0.69 46.42
N ALA A 964 -9.38 -0.38 45.64
CA ALA A 964 -9.37 -0.48 44.19
C ALA A 964 -7.96 -0.83 43.68
N TYR A 965 -7.85 -1.51 42.55
CA TYR A 965 -6.55 -1.77 41.90
C TYR A 965 -6.16 -0.62 40.96
N PRO A 966 -4.85 -0.32 40.80
CA PRO A 966 -4.37 0.68 39.87
C PRO A 966 -4.79 0.36 38.43
N TYR A 967 -4.93 1.38 37.60
CA TYR A 967 -5.32 1.19 36.21
C TYR A 967 -4.23 0.52 35.39
N THR A 968 -4.63 -0.30 34.43
CA THR A 968 -3.80 -0.69 33.29
C THR A 968 -3.89 0.38 32.18
N GLN A 969 -3.04 0.28 31.15
CA GLN A 969 -3.18 1.14 29.97
C GLN A 969 -4.57 0.98 29.31
N ALA A 970 -5.09 -0.25 29.28
CA ALA A 970 -6.42 -0.59 28.78
C ALA A 970 -7.55 0.11 29.56
N ASP A 971 -7.46 0.10 30.89
CA ASP A 971 -8.48 0.77 31.73
C ASP A 971 -8.49 2.27 31.47
N VAL A 972 -7.30 2.89 31.34
CA VAL A 972 -7.19 4.32 31.03
C VAL A 972 -7.82 4.65 29.68
N ILE A 973 -7.56 3.86 28.63
CA ILE A 973 -8.16 4.08 27.31
C ILE A 973 -9.68 3.95 27.36
N LYS A 974 -10.19 2.97 28.10
CA LYS A 974 -11.63 2.81 28.31
C LYS A 974 -12.24 4.04 28.98
N LEU A 975 -11.60 4.53 30.06
CA LEU A 975 -12.00 5.76 30.75
C LEU A 975 -11.95 6.98 29.84
N MET A 976 -10.92 7.10 29.01
CA MET A 976 -10.79 8.16 28.00
C MET A 976 -11.98 8.14 27.04
N LYS A 977 -12.38 6.98 26.52
CA LYS A 977 -13.55 6.86 25.64
C LYS A 977 -14.86 7.17 26.37
N GLU A 978 -15.09 6.56 27.54
CA GLU A 978 -16.33 6.75 28.33
C GLU A 978 -16.53 8.21 28.77
N ARG A 979 -15.44 8.90 29.10
CA ARG A 979 -15.47 10.32 29.49
C ARG A 979 -15.34 11.29 28.31
N ALA A 980 -15.28 10.79 27.08
CA ALA A 980 -15.08 11.58 25.86
C ALA A 980 -13.83 12.50 25.92
N ILE A 981 -12.71 11.93 26.38
CA ILE A 981 -11.42 12.59 26.57
C ILE A 981 -10.41 11.98 25.59
N GLY A 982 -10.10 12.71 24.51
CA GLY A 982 -9.22 12.24 23.43
C GLY A 982 -10.00 11.63 22.25
N ARG A 983 -9.25 11.10 21.29
CA ARG A 983 -9.72 10.46 20.05
C ARG A 983 -8.84 9.24 19.68
N PRO A 984 -9.29 8.36 18.77
CA PRO A 984 -8.50 7.23 18.26
C PRO A 984 -7.03 7.56 17.91
N SER A 985 -6.79 8.73 17.30
CA SER A 985 -5.44 9.20 16.93
C SER A 985 -4.56 9.64 18.13
N THR A 986 -5.11 9.72 19.34
CA THR A 986 -4.42 10.30 20.51
C THR A 986 -4.26 9.38 21.70
N TYR A 987 -5.09 8.34 21.85
CA TYR A 987 -5.10 7.48 23.04
C TYR A 987 -3.72 6.94 23.39
N ALA A 988 -3.06 6.26 22.46
CA ALA A 988 -1.73 5.71 22.67
C ALA A 988 -0.67 6.80 22.88
N THR A 989 -0.76 7.91 22.12
CA THR A 989 0.19 9.03 22.20
C THR A 989 0.16 9.73 23.56
N ILE A 990 -1.01 9.85 24.19
CA ILE A 990 -1.15 10.49 25.50
C ILE A 990 -0.55 9.62 26.59
N ILE A 991 -0.82 8.32 26.58
CA ILE A 991 -0.22 7.36 27.53
C ILE A 991 1.30 7.34 27.36
N ASP A 992 1.80 7.27 26.13
CA ASP A 992 3.24 7.31 25.82
C ASP A 992 3.91 8.59 26.32
N LYS A 993 3.24 9.76 26.18
CA LYS A 993 3.73 11.03 26.75
C LYS A 993 3.88 10.97 28.26
N LEU A 994 2.92 10.40 28.99
CA LEU A 994 3.01 10.26 30.45
C LEU A 994 4.24 9.44 30.87
N PHE A 995 4.57 8.39 30.12
CA PHE A 995 5.79 7.60 30.34
C PHE A 995 7.07 8.38 29.99
N ARG A 996 7.14 9.01 28.81
CA ARG A 996 8.33 9.76 28.36
C ARG A 996 8.67 10.93 29.30
N ARG A 997 7.65 11.57 29.86
CA ARG A 997 7.78 12.67 30.83
C ARG A 997 8.03 12.18 32.26
N LYS A 998 8.11 10.86 32.46
CA LYS A 998 8.32 10.21 33.76
C LYS A 998 7.24 10.57 34.80
N TYR A 999 6.01 10.84 34.35
CA TYR A 999 4.88 11.12 35.24
C TYR A 999 4.26 9.85 35.79
N VAL A 1000 4.35 8.76 35.03
CA VAL A 1000 3.87 7.44 35.42
C VAL A 1000 4.94 6.39 35.17
N ILE A 1001 4.85 5.29 35.92
CA ILE A 1001 5.63 4.08 35.71
C ILE A 1001 4.69 2.88 35.68
N GLU A 1002 5.11 1.82 34.99
CA GLU A 1002 4.35 0.58 34.90
C GLU A 1002 5.05 -0.51 35.72
N ARG A 1003 4.30 -1.16 36.61
CA ARG A 1003 4.77 -2.31 37.40
C ARG A 1003 3.75 -3.41 37.32
N LYS A 1004 4.16 -4.59 36.84
CA LYS A 1004 3.25 -5.73 36.62
C LYS A 1004 1.99 -5.35 35.80
N ARG A 1005 2.16 -4.47 34.79
CA ARG A 1005 1.10 -3.90 33.93
C ARG A 1005 0.14 -2.89 34.59
N LEU A 1006 0.39 -2.55 35.84
CA LEU A 1006 -0.38 -1.56 36.59
C LEU A 1006 0.36 -0.22 36.56
N LEU A 1007 -0.37 0.85 36.31
CA LEU A 1007 0.15 2.21 36.23
C LEU A 1007 0.19 2.84 37.61
N PHE A 1008 1.32 3.44 37.95
CA PHE A 1008 1.51 4.18 39.19
C PHE A 1008 2.06 5.58 38.87
N PRO A 1009 1.57 6.62 39.57
CA PRO A 1009 2.12 7.96 39.42
C PRO A 1009 3.48 8.05 40.11
N THR A 1010 4.39 8.85 39.54
CA THR A 1010 5.67 9.19 40.17
C THR A 1010 5.53 10.40 41.10
N ILE A 1011 6.55 10.67 41.90
CA ILE A 1011 6.61 11.89 42.74
C ILE A 1011 6.55 13.15 41.85
N VAL A 1012 7.25 13.14 40.72
CA VAL A 1012 7.24 14.25 39.75
C VAL A 1012 5.83 14.43 39.18
N GLY A 1013 5.18 13.34 38.74
CA GLY A 1013 3.82 13.39 38.20
C GLY A 1013 2.82 13.98 39.20
N ARG A 1014 2.90 13.60 40.48
CA ARG A 1014 2.05 14.15 41.56
C ARG A 1014 2.25 15.65 41.74
N LYS A 1015 3.50 16.09 41.91
CA LYS A 1015 3.83 17.51 42.08
C LYS A 1015 3.38 18.36 40.89
N VAL A 1016 3.54 17.85 39.68
CA VAL A 1016 3.09 18.52 38.44
C VAL A 1016 1.58 18.63 38.41
N PHE A 1017 0.85 17.53 38.67
CA PHE A 1017 -0.61 17.53 38.68
C PHE A 1017 -1.18 18.49 39.74
N GLU A 1018 -0.69 18.41 40.99
CA GLU A 1018 -1.12 19.29 42.08
C GLU A 1018 -0.89 20.78 41.75
N PHE A 1019 0.23 21.11 41.10
CA PHE A 1019 0.51 22.46 40.67
C PHE A 1019 -0.45 22.94 39.57
N LEU A 1020 -0.71 22.11 38.56
CA LEU A 1020 -1.61 22.46 37.45
C LEU A 1020 -3.06 22.53 37.91
N GLU A 1021 -3.52 21.60 38.72
CA GLU A 1021 -4.90 21.58 39.25
C GLU A 1021 -5.17 22.81 40.12
N LYS A 1022 -4.26 23.14 41.05
CA LYS A 1022 -4.44 24.27 41.98
C LYS A 1022 -4.44 25.64 41.28
N ASN A 1023 -3.56 25.83 40.30
CA ASN A 1023 -3.33 27.17 39.71
C ASN A 1023 -4.00 27.35 38.34
N TYR A 1024 -4.28 26.26 37.62
CA TYR A 1024 -4.74 26.28 36.24
C TYR A 1024 -5.85 25.25 35.96
N GLY A 1025 -6.56 24.77 36.99
CA GLY A 1025 -7.55 23.69 36.89
C GLY A 1025 -8.58 23.87 35.77
N ASN A 1026 -9.05 25.10 35.54
CA ASN A 1026 -10.02 25.42 34.47
C ASN A 1026 -9.51 25.09 33.06
N PHE A 1027 -8.20 25.10 32.84
CA PHE A 1027 -7.56 24.84 31.54
C PHE A 1027 -7.23 23.36 31.30
N VAL A 1028 -7.15 22.59 32.39
CA VAL A 1028 -6.72 21.20 32.38
C VAL A 1028 -7.80 20.24 32.89
N SER A 1029 -9.06 20.70 32.95
CA SER A 1029 -10.20 19.90 33.40
C SER A 1029 -10.74 18.99 32.31
N GLU A 1030 -11.49 17.96 32.73
CA GLU A 1030 -12.22 17.07 31.82
C GLU A 1030 -13.30 17.81 31.03
N GLU A 1031 -14.03 18.71 31.70
CA GLU A 1031 -15.08 19.52 31.06
C GLU A 1031 -14.51 20.39 29.96
N ARG A 1032 -13.39 21.08 30.22
CA ARG A 1032 -12.70 21.88 29.22
C ARG A 1032 -12.28 21.06 28.02
N THR A 1033 -11.70 19.88 28.27
CA THR A 1033 -11.23 18.97 27.22
C THR A 1033 -12.38 18.48 26.33
N ARG A 1034 -13.56 18.21 26.91
CA ARG A 1034 -14.78 17.82 26.18
C ARG A 1034 -15.36 18.96 25.36
N LEU A 1035 -15.43 20.17 25.93
CA LEU A 1035 -15.97 21.35 25.24
C LEU A 1035 -15.23 21.59 23.93
N LEU A 1036 -13.89 21.55 23.96
CA LEU A 1036 -13.10 21.71 22.76
C LEU A 1036 -13.29 20.56 21.77
N LEU A 1037 -13.36 19.31 22.20
CA LEU A 1037 -13.63 18.20 21.28
C LEU A 1037 -14.93 18.43 20.52
N LYS A 1038 -15.95 18.92 21.22
CA LYS A 1038 -17.21 19.36 20.61
C LYS A 1038 -17.00 20.56 19.67
N MET A 1039 -16.26 21.60 20.05
CA MET A 1039 -15.93 22.72 19.16
C MET A 1039 -15.28 22.23 17.85
N MET A 1040 -14.39 21.25 17.92
CA MET A 1040 -13.77 20.65 16.73
C MET A 1040 -14.80 19.93 15.85
N ASP A 1041 -15.66 19.09 16.44
CA ASP A 1041 -16.72 18.38 15.72
C ASP A 1041 -17.71 19.37 15.09
N ASP A 1042 -18.01 20.46 15.79
CA ASP A 1042 -18.89 21.52 15.32
C ASP A 1042 -18.25 22.28 14.13
N VAL A 1043 -16.94 22.54 14.16
CA VAL A 1043 -16.21 23.11 13.01
C VAL A 1043 -16.20 22.15 11.83
N GLU A 1044 -15.96 20.86 12.06
CA GLU A 1044 -15.96 19.82 11.03
C GLU A 1044 -17.33 19.70 10.35
N ARG A 1045 -18.43 19.83 11.11
CA ARG A 1045 -19.82 19.76 10.61
C ARG A 1045 -20.38 21.09 10.13
N ARG A 1046 -19.59 22.17 10.10
CA ARG A 1046 -20.02 23.55 9.80
C ARG A 1046 -21.11 24.10 10.74
N ALA A 1047 -21.19 23.57 11.95
CA ALA A 1047 -22.06 24.06 13.02
C ALA A 1047 -21.45 25.24 13.80
N ALA A 1048 -20.13 25.47 13.70
CA ALA A 1048 -19.43 26.59 14.34
C ALA A 1048 -18.43 27.29 13.41
N ASN A 1049 -18.20 28.58 13.63
CA ASN A 1049 -17.22 29.38 12.89
C ASN A 1049 -15.81 29.18 13.47
N TYR A 1050 -14.87 28.75 12.62
CA TYR A 1050 -13.48 28.50 12.99
C TYR A 1050 -12.74 29.72 13.58
N GLU A 1051 -12.96 30.92 13.03
CA GLU A 1051 -12.25 32.12 13.47
C GLU A 1051 -12.70 32.58 14.86
N ASP A 1052 -14.00 32.49 15.13
CA ASP A 1052 -14.57 32.79 16.45
C ASP A 1052 -14.02 31.81 17.50
N MET A 1053 -13.98 30.51 17.18
CA MET A 1053 -13.43 29.49 18.08
C MET A 1053 -11.94 29.71 18.39
N ILE A 1054 -11.11 30.06 17.40
CA ILE A 1054 -9.70 30.38 17.66
C ILE A 1054 -9.58 31.67 18.50
N ARG A 1055 -10.42 32.67 18.24
CA ARG A 1055 -10.43 33.92 19.01
C ARG A 1055 -10.73 33.67 20.48
N ASP A 1056 -11.72 32.84 20.76
CA ASP A 1056 -12.08 32.46 22.13
C ASP A 1056 -10.89 31.80 22.83
N VAL A 1057 -10.23 30.85 22.17
CA VAL A 1057 -9.02 30.21 22.73
C VAL A 1057 -7.89 31.23 22.93
N TYR A 1058 -7.68 32.16 22.00
CA TYR A 1058 -6.64 33.18 22.09
C TYR A 1058 -6.86 34.12 23.29
N GLU A 1059 -8.06 34.69 23.42
CA GLU A 1059 -8.42 35.60 24.50
C GLU A 1059 -8.35 34.93 25.87
N GLU A 1060 -8.62 33.63 25.94
CA GLU A 1060 -8.50 32.86 27.16
C GLU A 1060 -7.04 32.62 27.56
N ILE A 1061 -6.18 32.23 26.62
CA ILE A 1061 -4.76 31.95 26.89
C ILE A 1061 -3.99 33.22 27.23
N LYS A 1062 -4.35 34.34 26.61
CA LYS A 1062 -3.78 35.66 26.90
C LYS A 1062 -4.01 36.11 28.36
N ARG A 1063 -4.97 35.51 29.07
CA ARG A 1063 -5.19 35.78 30.51
C ARG A 1063 -4.22 35.02 31.43
N ILE A 1064 -3.49 34.03 30.91
CA ILE A 1064 -2.58 33.16 31.67
C ILE A 1064 -1.10 33.55 31.48
N GLY A 1065 -0.74 33.95 30.26
CA GLY A 1065 0.61 34.37 29.88
C GLY A 1065 0.83 35.83 30.19
#